data_AF-A0A812K293-F1
#
_entry.id   AF-A0A812K293-F1
#
_cell.length_a   1.000
_cell.length_b   1.000
_cell.length_c   1.000
_cell.angle_alpha   90.00
_cell.angle_beta   90.00
_cell.angle_gamma   90.00
#
_symmetry.space_group_name_H-M   'P 1'
#
loop_
_entity.id
_entity.type
_entity.pdbx_description
1 polymer ?
#
loop_
_entity_poly.entity_id
_entity_poly.type
_entity_poly.pdbx_seq_one_letter_code
_entity_poly.pdbx_strand_id
1 'polypeptide(L)'
;MLRPWLLCGLASIWTTATGEIDIDEFKSFEKPDLPAFLDYDCDLVGTKPGAVVDWNSVYQRVESSFSRLSPLKSNFSFPEEFKYLVADSGPHRSGNPSRRALEECPLGAMYLRLLYYYQGLTIHNLWHEEIEEEIQLVLATYPTYALALTRWPIFPVLAHFSHVHHIPLEVVLCDNVKGVVDWGQCRKDGMRWIDLVYTDEESKLPGHDETMVELQVVVSQYLYTILRWKENQLKASEECPFGFFFLAATQLVAAAGKSTQHLPPFGKIMDQVVGALQFGKVSSSPWPVWHVLAIFADFNKANWYWGGDRKYLRGYSDWNLRSDELSPLLSPRNAFLSAGWKAEAVEKVDSLVHLGHTKFVEALSARSRIHEDGWGPMRPIVRSLVDAAQAVAALSERQGLKRRLAYVVLLYGGNWAYLLERLARHLFHLKVLHPLLVIAIGEDAANTCRELMSGESMHSTHVICWMPDTMSQVHRFTCIHGLLHLGIDVLYTDMDTFWLRDPTSRILASAEGWDALFARHGDADCVNIGVFYLRASGRTALWMSQFIAWYHDHPFEIDQRGLHVFLGLPTQRMKVAFLPEDLVQIRGSVLEDRNEVVIGDIGWAGLLPRMLIFHWCHRPIELKEKEINIAYDAHEALLDHNLPVSLAVSVMAGAMPRTPWAYAFKFRVVLDQYIKKLSDEREACW
;
A
#
# COMPACT_ATOMS: atom_id res chain seq x y z
N MET A 1 21.03 -11.84 -7.86
CA MET A 1 19.80 -12.21 -8.60
C MET A 1 19.06 -13.42 -8.02
N LEU A 2 19.63 -14.23 -7.11
CA LEU A 2 18.96 -15.42 -6.52
C LEU A 2 18.32 -15.21 -5.13
N ARG A 3 18.53 -14.06 -4.47
CA ARG A 3 18.01 -13.74 -3.12
C ARG A 3 16.46 -13.78 -2.96
N PRO A 4 15.61 -13.42 -3.95
CA PRO A 4 14.15 -13.33 -3.74
C PRO A 4 13.42 -14.68 -3.67
N TRP A 5 14.04 -15.76 -4.19
CA TRP A 5 13.34 -17.03 -4.44
C TRP A 5 13.28 -17.98 -3.22
N LEU A 6 14.10 -17.73 -2.20
CA LEU A 6 14.41 -18.71 -1.16
C LEU A 6 13.40 -18.71 0.00
N LEU A 7 12.98 -17.53 0.45
CA LEU A 7 11.77 -17.45 1.27
C LEU A 7 10.54 -17.83 0.44
N CYS A 8 10.44 -17.44 -0.85
CA CYS A 8 9.32 -17.77 -1.76
C CYS A 8 8.89 -19.24 -1.71
N GLY A 9 9.83 -20.19 -1.75
CA GLY A 9 9.53 -21.62 -1.62
C GLY A 9 8.88 -22.04 -0.28
N LEU A 10 9.19 -21.33 0.81
CA LEU A 10 8.67 -21.66 2.16
C LEU A 10 7.19 -21.31 2.33
N ALA A 11 6.66 -20.32 1.60
CA ALA A 11 5.24 -19.99 1.67
C ALA A 11 4.39 -20.75 0.62
N SER A 12 4.93 -21.09 -0.55
CA SER A 12 4.15 -21.78 -1.59
C SER A 12 3.80 -23.22 -1.22
N ILE A 13 4.65 -23.89 -0.45
CA ILE A 13 4.38 -25.22 0.12
C ILE A 13 3.33 -25.15 1.24
N TRP A 14 3.08 -23.96 1.80
CA TRP A 14 2.28 -23.74 3.01
C TRP A 14 0.90 -23.16 2.79
N THR A 15 0.72 -22.26 1.81
CA THR A 15 -0.58 -21.62 1.52
C THR A 15 -1.67 -22.61 1.11
N THR A 16 -1.30 -23.83 0.71
CA THR A 16 -2.23 -24.91 0.36
C THR A 16 -2.57 -25.86 1.53
N ALA A 17 -1.88 -25.75 2.68
CA ALA A 17 -1.92 -26.75 3.75
C ALA A 17 -2.46 -26.25 5.10
N THR A 18 -2.77 -24.95 5.25
CA THR A 18 -3.28 -24.40 6.51
C THR A 18 -4.78 -24.67 6.64
N GLY A 19 -5.14 -25.53 7.60
CA GLY A 19 -6.48 -25.49 8.20
C GLY A 19 -6.70 -24.15 8.90
N GLU A 20 -7.95 -23.76 9.11
CA GLU A 20 -8.29 -22.56 9.89
C GLU A 20 -7.59 -22.62 11.26
N ILE A 21 -6.75 -21.62 11.53
CA ILE A 21 -6.15 -21.43 12.85
C ILE A 21 -7.29 -20.95 13.74
N ASP A 22 -7.67 -21.76 14.73
CA ASP A 22 -8.69 -21.41 15.71
C ASP A 22 -8.05 -20.54 16.80
N ILE A 23 -8.13 -19.23 16.60
CA ILE A 23 -7.55 -18.19 17.46
C ILE A 23 -8.47 -17.89 18.65
N ASP A 24 -9.71 -18.37 18.63
CA ASP A 24 -10.74 -18.02 19.61
C ASP A 24 -10.38 -18.50 21.03
N GLU A 25 -9.40 -19.40 21.14
CA GLU A 25 -8.89 -19.93 22.41
C GLU A 25 -7.85 -19.00 23.09
N PHE A 26 -7.20 -18.10 22.34
CA PHE A 26 -6.40 -17.05 22.94
C PHE A 26 -7.31 -15.90 23.38
N LYS A 27 -7.59 -15.83 24.69
CA LYS A 27 -8.45 -14.81 25.34
C LYS A 27 -8.41 -13.48 24.60
N SER A 28 -9.59 -13.00 24.19
CA SER A 28 -9.85 -11.80 23.38
C SER A 28 -9.18 -10.54 23.91
N PHE A 29 -7.88 -10.38 23.67
CA PHE A 29 -7.23 -9.09 23.73
C PHE A 29 -7.64 -8.35 22.46
N GLU A 30 -8.74 -7.62 22.55
CA GLU A 30 -9.16 -6.71 21.50
C GLU A 30 -8.44 -5.39 21.70
N LYS A 31 -7.63 -5.01 20.71
CA LYS A 31 -7.05 -3.67 20.67
C LYS A 31 -8.17 -2.65 20.49
N PRO A 32 -8.02 -1.43 21.03
CA PRO A 32 -9.00 -0.38 20.79
C PRO A 32 -9.10 -0.10 19.30
N ASP A 33 -10.33 0.15 18.83
CA ASP A 33 -10.57 0.64 17.48
C ASP A 33 -9.89 2.00 17.32
N LEU A 34 -8.82 2.02 16.52
CA LEU A 34 -8.15 3.26 16.18
C LEU A 34 -8.97 4.04 15.15
N PRO A 35 -8.97 5.38 15.20
CA PRO A 35 -9.58 6.18 14.14
C PRO A 35 -8.99 5.84 12.77
N ALA A 36 -9.84 5.73 11.75
CA ALA A 36 -9.38 5.63 10.37
C ALA A 36 -8.54 6.86 10.00
N PHE A 37 -7.44 6.67 9.25
CA PHE A 37 -6.50 7.74 8.88
C PHE A 37 -5.84 8.43 10.08
N LEU A 38 -5.54 7.65 11.13
CA LEU A 38 -4.72 8.15 12.23
C LEU A 38 -3.32 8.52 11.73
N ASP A 39 -2.83 9.71 12.10
CA ASP A 39 -1.46 10.15 11.81
C ASP A 39 -0.47 9.46 12.76
N TYR A 40 -0.15 8.20 12.46
CA TYR A 40 0.78 7.37 13.25
C TYR A 40 2.18 8.00 13.37
N ASP A 41 2.56 8.79 12.37
CA ASP A 41 3.90 9.36 12.24
C ASP A 41 4.00 10.78 12.79
N CYS A 42 2.88 11.43 13.04
CA CYS A 42 2.79 12.80 13.58
C CYS A 42 3.38 13.84 12.61
N ASP A 43 3.36 13.53 11.31
CA ASP A 43 3.87 14.40 10.25
C ASP A 43 3.04 15.69 10.16
N LEU A 44 1.75 15.59 10.49
CA LEU A 44 0.80 16.68 10.44
C LEU A 44 0.74 17.47 11.76
N VAL A 45 1.32 16.93 12.84
CA VAL A 45 1.27 17.54 14.17
C VAL A 45 2.35 18.62 14.31
N GLY A 46 3.55 18.38 13.78
CA GLY A 46 4.67 19.34 13.85
C GLY A 46 4.39 20.70 13.19
N THR A 47 3.39 20.76 12.30
CA THR A 47 2.98 22.00 11.60
C THR A 47 1.87 22.77 12.31
N LYS A 48 1.28 22.22 13.38
CA LYS A 48 0.17 22.87 14.10
C LYS A 48 0.69 23.89 15.11
N PRO A 49 0.14 25.12 15.13
CA PRO A 49 0.42 26.08 16.19
C PRO A 49 0.12 25.47 17.57
N GLY A 50 1.11 25.50 18.46
CA GLY A 50 0.96 25.01 19.83
C GLY A 50 1.41 23.57 20.06
N ALA A 51 1.91 22.83 19.06
CA ALA A 51 2.57 21.53 19.27
C ALA A 51 3.71 21.65 20.30
N VAL A 52 3.92 20.61 21.11
CA VAL A 52 4.94 20.58 22.16
C VAL A 52 6.36 20.63 21.58
N VAL A 53 6.53 20.06 20.38
CA VAL A 53 7.78 20.05 19.61
C VAL A 53 7.44 19.89 18.12
N ASP A 54 8.35 20.32 17.25
CA ASP A 54 8.31 19.92 15.85
C ASP A 54 8.74 18.45 15.71
N TRP A 55 7.77 17.55 15.64
CA TRP A 55 7.98 16.11 15.50
C TRP A 55 8.75 15.72 14.23
N ASN A 56 8.68 16.52 13.17
CA ASN A 56 9.46 16.27 11.94
C ASN A 56 10.94 16.56 12.17
N SER A 57 11.26 17.65 12.89
CA SER A 57 12.62 17.93 13.34
C SER A 57 13.15 16.86 14.31
N VAL A 58 12.32 16.35 15.23
CA VAL A 58 12.70 15.23 16.12
C VAL A 58 13.02 13.99 15.30
N TYR A 59 12.14 13.63 14.35
CA TYR A 59 12.34 12.47 13.49
C TYR A 59 13.63 12.57 12.66
N GLN A 60 13.94 13.73 12.07
CA GLN A 60 15.19 13.93 11.32
C GLN A 60 16.44 13.71 12.19
N ARG A 61 16.40 14.08 13.48
CA ARG A 61 17.49 13.77 14.43
C ARG A 61 17.59 12.28 14.73
N VAL A 62 16.44 11.62 14.88
CA VAL A 62 16.39 10.16 15.05
C VAL A 62 16.97 9.45 13.83
N GLU A 63 16.54 9.83 12.63
CA GLU A 63 16.99 9.25 11.37
C GLU A 63 18.50 9.47 11.15
N SER A 64 19.02 10.66 11.45
CA SER A 64 20.47 10.94 11.34
C SER A 64 21.32 10.19 12.39
N SER A 65 20.76 9.89 13.55
CA SER A 65 21.42 9.10 14.60
C SER A 65 21.35 7.60 14.31
N PHE A 66 20.29 7.18 13.61
CA PHE A 66 20.12 5.83 13.10
C PHE A 66 20.99 5.65 11.86
N SER A 67 22.26 5.27 12.04
CA SER A 67 23.12 4.94 10.91
C SER A 67 22.47 3.83 10.06
N ARG A 68 22.62 3.85 8.73
CA ARG A 68 22.15 2.77 7.82
C ARG A 68 22.78 1.39 8.09
N LEU A 69 23.52 1.24 9.18
CA LEU A 69 24.13 -0.02 9.61
C LEU A 69 23.10 -0.84 10.40
N SER A 70 23.31 -2.16 10.39
CA SER A 70 22.54 -3.15 11.16
C SER A 70 22.09 -2.61 12.54
N PRO A 71 20.84 -2.85 12.99
CA PRO A 71 20.36 -2.50 14.33
C PRO A 71 21.31 -2.95 15.46
N LEU A 72 22.09 -4.00 15.22
CA LEU A 72 23.09 -4.53 16.15
C LEU A 72 24.35 -3.65 16.29
N LYS A 73 24.62 -2.76 15.33
CA LYS A 73 25.81 -1.89 15.27
C LYS A 73 25.49 -0.41 15.53
N SER A 74 24.21 -0.05 15.62
CA SER A 74 23.78 1.32 15.88
C SER A 74 24.02 1.71 17.34
N ASN A 75 24.53 2.91 17.56
CA ASN A 75 24.79 3.45 18.90
C ASN A 75 23.56 4.27 19.33
N PHE A 76 22.63 3.63 20.04
CA PHE A 76 21.43 4.29 20.53
C PHE A 76 21.73 5.08 21.80
N SER A 77 21.75 6.41 21.70
CA SER A 77 21.85 7.33 22.84
C SER A 77 20.62 8.21 22.91
N PHE A 78 20.10 8.45 24.12
CA PHE A 78 19.00 9.39 24.32
C PHE A 78 19.49 10.84 24.10
N PRO A 79 18.83 11.63 23.24
CA PRO A 79 19.16 13.05 23.10
C PRO A 79 18.63 13.83 24.32
N GLU A 80 19.53 14.33 25.17
CA GLU A 80 19.17 15.02 26.43
C GLU A 80 18.25 16.23 26.21
N GLU A 81 18.33 16.89 25.05
CA GLU A 81 17.43 17.98 24.70
C GLU A 81 15.96 17.56 24.68
N PHE A 82 15.64 16.28 24.50
CA PHE A 82 14.26 15.76 24.47
C PHE A 82 13.79 15.18 25.80
N LYS A 83 14.58 15.29 26.88
CA LYS A 83 14.24 14.76 28.21
C LYS A 83 12.90 15.24 28.72
N TYR A 84 12.55 16.50 28.45
CA TYR A 84 11.29 17.11 28.86
C TYR A 84 10.05 16.49 28.21
N LEU A 85 10.22 15.77 27.09
CA LEU A 85 9.14 15.04 26.38
C LEU A 85 8.89 13.65 26.96
N VAL A 86 9.75 13.17 27.87
CA VAL A 86 9.70 11.80 28.40
C VAL A 86 9.50 11.80 29.90
N ALA A 87 10.34 12.54 30.64
CA ALA A 87 10.31 12.59 32.09
C ALA A 87 9.62 13.87 32.58
N ASP A 88 8.73 13.73 33.57
CA ASP A 88 8.13 14.89 34.23
C ASP A 88 9.22 15.67 34.97
N SER A 89 9.36 16.96 34.66
CA SER A 89 10.42 17.81 35.21
C SER A 89 9.99 18.57 36.47
N GLY A 90 8.79 18.31 37.02
CA GLY A 90 8.44 18.74 38.36
C GLY A 90 6.94 18.76 38.68
N PRO A 91 6.58 18.79 39.97
CA PRO A 91 5.18 18.75 40.39
C PRO A 91 4.46 20.06 40.05
N HIS A 92 3.32 19.94 39.36
CA HIS A 92 2.26 20.98 39.22
C HIS A 92 2.39 22.07 38.14
N ARG A 93 2.93 21.77 36.96
CA ARG A 93 2.61 22.63 35.78
C ARG A 93 1.42 22.06 35.02
N SER A 94 0.33 22.83 34.96
CA SER A 94 -0.68 22.64 33.92
C SER A 94 0.03 22.71 32.56
N GLY A 95 0.05 21.58 31.84
CA GLY A 95 0.81 21.43 30.59
C GLY A 95 2.11 20.62 30.73
N ASN A 96 2.08 19.49 31.45
CA ASN A 96 3.17 18.50 31.44
C ASN A 96 3.52 18.14 29.97
N PRO A 97 4.72 18.51 29.48
CA PRO A 97 5.09 18.30 28.08
C PRO A 97 5.18 16.81 27.70
N SER A 98 5.52 15.91 28.63
CA SER A 98 5.59 14.46 28.38
C SER A 98 4.20 13.87 28.08
N ARG A 99 3.20 14.24 28.90
CA ARG A 99 1.82 13.81 28.64
C ARG A 99 1.29 14.39 27.32
N ARG A 100 1.56 15.67 27.06
CA ARG A 100 1.19 16.28 25.78
C ARG A 100 1.88 15.62 24.60
N ALA A 101 3.14 15.22 24.76
CA ALA A 101 3.89 14.51 23.74
C ALA A 101 3.25 13.15 23.42
N LEU A 102 2.76 12.42 24.43
CA LEU A 102 1.96 11.21 24.22
C LEU A 102 0.66 11.48 23.48
N GLU A 103 -0.06 12.55 23.83
CA GLU A 103 -1.34 12.89 23.19
C GLU A 103 -1.13 13.36 21.74
N GLU A 104 -0.04 14.09 21.48
CA GLU A 104 0.31 14.64 20.16
C GLU A 104 0.97 13.61 19.24
N CYS A 105 1.89 12.80 19.77
CA CYS A 105 2.63 11.80 19.01
C CYS A 105 2.94 10.54 19.83
N PRO A 106 1.95 9.66 20.04
CA PRO A 106 2.08 8.46 20.87
C PRO A 106 3.31 7.60 20.52
N LEU A 107 3.53 7.33 19.23
CA LEU A 107 4.61 6.46 18.76
C LEU A 107 5.99 7.13 18.84
N GLY A 108 6.08 8.43 18.56
CA GLY A 108 7.31 9.20 18.70
C GLY A 108 7.71 9.41 20.16
N ALA A 109 6.74 9.70 21.02
CA ALA A 109 6.96 9.77 22.46
C ALA A 109 7.40 8.41 23.02
N MET A 110 6.72 7.30 22.64
CA MET A 110 7.13 5.95 23.04
C MET A 110 8.56 5.62 22.59
N TYR A 111 8.94 5.97 21.36
CA TYR A 111 10.31 5.80 20.90
C TYR A 111 11.33 6.52 21.80
N LEU A 112 11.09 7.79 22.15
CA LEU A 112 11.95 8.54 23.04
C LEU A 112 11.99 7.92 24.45
N ARG A 113 10.85 7.42 24.95
CA ARG A 113 10.75 6.72 26.24
C ARG A 113 11.57 5.44 26.27
N LEU A 114 11.55 4.66 25.18
CA LEU A 114 12.39 3.47 25.05
C LEU A 114 13.87 3.85 25.21
N LEU A 115 14.36 4.81 24.43
CA LEU A 115 15.75 5.26 24.54
C LEU A 115 16.11 5.73 25.96
N TYR A 116 15.23 6.51 26.59
CA TYR A 116 15.45 7.01 27.96
C TYR A 116 15.47 5.89 29.00
N TYR A 117 14.49 4.98 28.95
CA TYR A 117 14.37 3.83 29.85
C TYR A 117 15.65 2.98 29.80
N TYR A 118 16.11 2.65 28.60
CA TYR A 118 17.30 1.83 28.45
C TYR A 118 18.57 2.56 28.86
N GLN A 119 18.74 3.85 28.53
CA GLN A 119 19.89 4.61 29.02
C GLN A 119 19.93 4.65 30.56
N GLY A 120 18.77 4.76 31.22
CA GLY A 120 18.63 4.64 32.67
C GLY A 120 19.10 3.29 33.21
N LEU A 121 18.68 2.20 32.57
CA LEU A 121 19.11 0.84 32.92
C LEU A 121 20.61 0.63 32.68
N THR A 122 21.16 1.07 31.54
CA THR A 122 22.54 0.78 31.14
C THR A 122 23.57 1.61 31.91
N ILE A 123 23.31 2.91 32.09
CA ILE A 123 24.29 3.84 32.66
C ILE A 123 24.10 3.94 34.18
N HIS A 124 22.86 3.93 34.65
CA HIS A 124 22.53 4.28 36.02
C HIS A 124 22.00 3.11 36.84
N ASN A 125 21.72 1.95 36.22
CA ASN A 125 21.05 0.81 36.86
C ASN A 125 19.75 1.23 37.57
N LEU A 126 19.06 2.22 36.99
CA LEU A 126 17.81 2.77 37.50
C LEU A 126 16.65 2.21 36.70
N TRP A 127 15.74 1.53 37.38
CA TRP A 127 14.49 1.07 36.80
C TRP A 127 13.42 2.15 36.98
N HIS A 128 12.88 2.65 35.87
CA HIS A 128 11.76 3.59 35.86
C HIS A 128 10.43 2.85 35.57
N GLU A 129 9.77 2.36 36.62
CA GLU A 129 8.50 1.61 36.53
C GLU A 129 7.41 2.41 35.78
N GLU A 130 7.26 3.69 36.09
CA GLU A 130 6.29 4.59 35.43
C GLU A 130 6.49 4.66 33.91
N ILE A 131 7.75 4.67 33.45
CA ILE A 131 8.08 4.75 32.02
C ILE A 131 7.79 3.42 31.32
N GLU A 132 8.05 2.30 32.00
CA GLU A 132 7.70 0.97 31.49
C GLU A 132 6.19 0.79 31.34
N GLU A 133 5.40 1.26 32.30
CA GLU A 133 3.94 1.23 32.22
C GLU A 133 3.42 2.07 31.03
N GLU A 134 3.99 3.25 30.79
CA GLU A 134 3.63 4.08 29.64
C GLU A 134 4.02 3.43 28.30
N ILE A 135 5.20 2.80 28.22
CA ILE A 135 5.60 2.02 27.04
C ILE A 135 4.60 0.88 26.81
N GLN A 136 4.27 0.12 27.86
CA GLN A 136 3.32 -0.99 27.76
C GLN A 136 1.94 -0.52 27.30
N LEU A 137 1.48 0.63 27.81
CA LEU A 137 0.19 1.20 27.42
C LEU A 137 0.14 1.49 25.91
N VAL A 138 1.19 2.08 25.35
CA VAL A 138 1.24 2.36 23.91
C VAL A 138 1.32 1.05 23.11
N LEU A 139 2.14 0.08 23.52
CA LEU A 139 2.22 -1.24 22.87
C LEU A 139 0.88 -2.00 22.90
N ALA A 140 0.10 -1.83 23.98
CA ALA A 140 -1.25 -2.39 24.13
C ALA A 140 -2.28 -1.68 23.24
N THR A 141 -2.08 -0.40 22.96
CA THR A 141 -3.02 0.44 22.19
C THR A 141 -2.90 0.22 20.68
N TYR A 142 -1.67 0.13 20.15
CA TYR A 142 -1.43 0.15 18.71
C TYR A 142 -1.19 -1.23 18.14
N PRO A 143 -1.80 -1.61 17.01
CA PRO A 143 -1.57 -2.92 16.39
C PRO A 143 -0.12 -3.09 15.97
N THR A 144 0.39 -4.33 16.01
CA THR A 144 1.79 -4.64 15.73
C THR A 144 2.21 -4.18 14.33
N TYR A 145 1.30 -4.24 13.35
CA TYR A 145 1.59 -3.68 12.03
C TYR A 145 1.75 -2.15 12.10
N ALA A 146 0.94 -1.40 12.85
CA ALA A 146 1.13 0.05 13.01
C ALA A 146 2.48 0.39 13.65
N LEU A 147 2.88 -0.37 14.66
CA LEU A 147 4.20 -0.25 15.30
C LEU A 147 5.36 -0.57 14.35
N ALA A 148 5.16 -1.48 13.39
CA ALA A 148 6.17 -1.84 12.39
C ALA A 148 6.32 -0.74 11.33
N LEU A 149 5.20 -0.23 10.85
CA LEU A 149 5.13 0.56 9.62
C LEU A 149 5.32 2.06 9.85
N THR A 150 5.23 2.50 11.10
CA THR A 150 5.58 3.86 11.49
C THR A 150 7.04 4.22 11.18
N ARG A 151 7.27 5.50 10.90
CA ARG A 151 8.61 6.07 10.72
C ARG A 151 9.51 5.88 11.94
N TRP A 152 8.93 5.87 13.14
CA TRP A 152 9.67 5.70 14.38
C TRP A 152 10.32 4.29 14.45
N PRO A 153 11.64 4.15 14.67
CA PRO A 153 12.30 2.84 14.65
C PRO A 153 12.10 2.07 15.97
N ILE A 154 10.84 1.81 16.32
CA ILE A 154 10.43 1.13 17.56
C ILE A 154 11.03 -0.28 17.62
N PHE A 155 10.66 -1.18 16.69
CA PHE A 155 11.18 -2.55 16.73
C PHE A 155 12.71 -2.65 16.55
N PRO A 156 13.37 -1.86 15.67
CA PRO A 156 14.82 -1.82 15.64
C PRO A 156 15.49 -1.47 16.98
N VAL A 157 14.92 -0.50 17.72
CA VAL A 157 15.39 -0.14 19.06
C VAL A 157 15.19 -1.30 20.04
N LEU A 158 14.01 -1.93 20.02
CA LEU A 158 13.73 -3.10 20.88
C LEU A 158 14.65 -4.28 20.59
N ALA A 159 14.93 -4.53 19.31
CA ALA A 159 15.85 -5.58 18.86
C ALA A 159 17.27 -5.33 19.39
N HIS A 160 17.79 -4.11 19.18
CA HIS A 160 19.09 -3.70 19.69
C HIS A 160 19.20 -3.95 21.19
N PHE A 161 18.21 -3.49 21.96
CA PHE A 161 18.27 -3.63 23.40
C PHE A 161 18.14 -5.07 23.89
N SER A 162 17.33 -5.90 23.23
CA SER A 162 17.26 -7.33 23.56
C SER A 162 18.58 -8.08 23.30
N HIS A 163 19.39 -7.58 22.36
CA HIS A 163 20.71 -8.13 22.09
C HIS A 163 21.74 -7.72 23.16
N VAL A 164 21.70 -6.46 23.61
CA VAL A 164 22.71 -5.91 24.54
C VAL A 164 22.42 -6.28 26.01
N HIS A 165 21.16 -6.53 26.37
CA HIS A 165 20.75 -6.77 27.75
C HIS A 165 20.35 -8.21 28.02
N HIS A 166 21.34 -9.02 28.42
CA HIS A 166 21.07 -10.32 29.03
C HIS A 166 20.70 -10.13 30.50
N ILE A 167 19.43 -9.90 30.80
CA ILE A 167 18.94 -10.12 32.16
C ILE A 167 18.82 -11.64 32.32
N PRO A 168 19.57 -12.27 33.24
CA PRO A 168 19.52 -13.72 33.44
C PRO A 168 18.21 -14.07 34.14
N LEU A 169 17.13 -14.22 33.37
CA LEU A 169 15.90 -14.83 33.83
C LEU A 169 15.92 -16.29 33.37
N GLU A 170 16.21 -17.20 34.29
CA GLU A 170 16.18 -18.66 34.08
C GLU A 170 14.83 -19.16 33.50
N VAL A 171 13.78 -18.34 33.58
CA VAL A 171 12.39 -18.68 33.26
C VAL A 171 12.07 -18.60 31.75
N VAL A 172 12.96 -18.08 30.89
CA VAL A 172 12.58 -17.67 29.51
C VAL A 172 13.21 -18.54 28.39
N LEU A 173 14.14 -19.44 28.71
CA LEU A 173 14.93 -20.17 27.71
C LEU A 173 14.20 -21.35 27.06
N CYS A 174 13.47 -22.14 27.85
CA CYS A 174 12.87 -23.43 27.45
C CYS A 174 13.85 -24.52 26.96
N ASP A 175 15.18 -24.33 27.07
CA ASP A 175 16.19 -25.24 26.51
C ASP A 175 16.08 -26.70 26.99
N ASN A 176 15.51 -26.91 28.19
CA ASN A 176 15.35 -28.25 28.78
C ASN A 176 13.95 -28.86 28.55
N VAL A 177 13.05 -28.15 27.87
CA VAL A 177 11.68 -28.61 27.61
C VAL A 177 11.70 -29.62 26.46
N LYS A 178 11.34 -30.87 26.75
CA LYS A 178 11.16 -31.92 25.73
C LYS A 178 9.75 -31.82 25.17
N GLY A 179 9.65 -31.19 24.01
CA GLY A 179 8.38 -30.74 23.49
C GLY A 179 8.02 -31.22 22.10
N VAL A 180 7.13 -30.46 21.44
CA VAL A 180 6.81 -30.64 20.01
C VAL A 180 8.03 -30.44 19.11
N VAL A 181 9.02 -29.68 19.58
CA VAL A 181 10.34 -29.51 18.97
C VAL A 181 11.42 -29.45 20.07
N ASP A 182 12.68 -29.55 19.67
CA ASP A 182 13.81 -29.19 20.53
C ASP A 182 13.90 -27.65 20.61
N TRP A 183 13.35 -27.06 21.67
CA TRP A 183 13.30 -25.61 21.85
C TRP A 183 14.69 -24.99 21.98
N GLY A 184 15.64 -25.68 22.60
CA GLY A 184 17.01 -25.19 22.73
C GLY A 184 17.73 -25.12 21.38
N GLN A 185 17.52 -26.13 20.52
CA GLN A 185 18.05 -26.10 19.15
C GLN A 185 17.32 -25.06 18.29
N CYS A 186 15.99 -24.98 18.39
CA CYS A 186 15.19 -23.99 17.68
C CYS A 186 15.63 -22.55 17.99
N ARG A 187 15.96 -22.25 19.25
CA ARG A 187 16.47 -20.94 19.67
C ARG A 187 17.83 -20.64 19.04
N LYS A 188 18.76 -21.61 19.09
CA LYS A 188 20.10 -21.47 18.49
C LYS A 188 20.02 -21.24 16.99
N ASP A 189 19.20 -22.01 16.29
CA ASP A 189 19.02 -21.87 14.83
C ASP A 189 18.36 -20.52 14.48
N GLY A 190 17.36 -20.10 15.26
CA GLY A 190 16.71 -18.79 15.10
C GLY A 190 17.67 -17.62 15.30
N MET A 191 18.51 -17.66 16.33
CA MET A 191 19.54 -16.63 16.56
C MET A 191 20.57 -16.60 15.43
N ARG A 192 21.09 -17.77 15.02
CA ARG A 192 22.04 -17.88 13.91
C ARG A 192 21.44 -17.35 12.60
N TRP A 193 20.18 -17.67 12.35
CA TRP A 193 19.45 -17.15 11.19
C TRP A 193 19.39 -15.62 11.22
N ILE A 194 19.00 -15.02 12.35
CA ILE A 194 18.92 -13.57 12.51
C ILE A 194 20.27 -12.88 12.35
N ASP A 195 21.34 -13.44 12.92
CA ASP A 195 22.69 -12.91 12.75
C ASP A 195 23.10 -12.88 11.27
N LEU A 196 22.78 -13.93 10.50
CA LEU A 196 23.04 -13.96 9.06
C LEU A 196 22.20 -12.93 8.30
N VAL A 197 20.93 -12.73 8.67
CA VAL A 197 20.06 -11.72 8.04
C VAL A 197 20.64 -10.32 8.22
N TYR A 198 21.18 -10.01 9.41
CA TYR A 198 21.64 -8.67 9.75
C TYR A 198 23.09 -8.35 9.39
N THR A 199 23.92 -9.36 9.11
CA THR A 199 25.35 -9.14 8.84
C THR A 199 25.64 -8.87 7.36
N ASP A 200 24.73 -9.18 6.42
CA ASP A 200 24.90 -9.08 4.94
C ASP A 200 26.22 -9.71 4.41
N GLU A 201 26.91 -10.50 5.24
CA GLU A 201 28.21 -11.11 4.96
C GLU A 201 28.04 -12.57 4.51
N GLU A 202 27.21 -12.80 3.49
CA GLU A 202 27.15 -14.10 2.76
C GLU A 202 28.52 -14.53 2.19
N SER A 203 29.54 -13.66 2.23
CA SER A 203 30.86 -13.89 1.62
C SER A 203 32.05 -13.93 2.58
N LYS A 204 31.87 -13.83 3.91
CA LYS A 204 33.02 -13.59 4.81
C LYS A 204 33.12 -14.38 6.11
N LEU A 205 32.17 -15.21 6.51
CA LEU A 205 32.40 -16.08 7.68
C LEU A 205 33.30 -17.25 7.26
N PRO A 206 34.60 -17.27 7.63
CA PRO A 206 35.50 -18.33 7.23
C PRO A 206 35.23 -19.52 8.15
N GLY A 207 34.70 -20.63 7.61
CA GLY A 207 34.60 -21.91 8.32
C GLY A 207 33.20 -22.37 8.74
N HIS A 208 32.14 -21.77 8.23
CA HIS A 208 30.78 -22.36 8.32
C HIS A 208 30.33 -22.84 6.94
N ASP A 209 30.16 -24.16 6.80
CA ASP A 209 29.62 -24.80 5.59
C ASP A 209 28.10 -24.55 5.42
N GLU A 210 27.43 -24.02 6.44
CA GLU A 210 25.99 -23.79 6.41
C GLU A 210 25.63 -22.45 5.75
N THR A 211 24.79 -22.52 4.72
CA THR A 211 24.27 -21.36 4.00
C THR A 211 23.03 -20.78 4.68
N MET A 212 22.74 -19.48 4.45
CA MET A 212 21.48 -18.85 4.89
C MET A 212 20.24 -19.67 4.47
N VAL A 213 20.33 -20.32 3.30
CA VAL A 213 19.27 -21.19 2.75
C VAL A 213 18.99 -22.39 3.64
N GLU A 214 20.04 -23.06 4.13
CA GLU A 214 19.87 -24.25 4.97
C GLU A 214 19.23 -23.89 6.31
N LEU A 215 19.67 -22.79 6.94
CA LEU A 215 19.04 -22.30 8.17
C LEU A 215 17.59 -21.87 7.96
N GLN A 216 17.26 -21.24 6.83
CA GLN A 216 15.87 -20.94 6.48
C GLN A 216 15.00 -22.19 6.35
N VAL A 217 15.54 -23.26 5.74
CA VAL A 217 14.84 -24.55 5.65
C VAL A 217 14.60 -25.13 7.04
N VAL A 218 15.60 -25.10 7.92
CA VAL A 218 15.47 -25.57 9.31
C VAL A 218 14.42 -24.78 10.09
N VAL A 219 14.48 -23.44 10.07
CA VAL A 219 13.47 -22.59 10.73
C VAL A 219 12.07 -22.88 10.20
N SER A 220 11.95 -23.14 8.90
CA SER A 220 10.68 -23.48 8.28
C SER A 220 10.14 -24.84 8.63
N GLN A 221 11.01 -25.80 8.94
CA GLN A 221 10.58 -27.09 9.49
C GLN A 221 10.00 -26.93 10.90
N TYR A 222 10.56 -26.05 11.74
CA TYR A 222 9.97 -25.73 13.04
C TYR A 222 8.60 -25.08 12.90
N LEU A 223 8.49 -24.07 12.02
CA LEU A 223 7.22 -23.45 11.68
C LEU A 223 6.22 -24.54 11.26
N TYR A 224 6.62 -25.45 10.35
CA TYR A 224 5.72 -26.42 9.74
C TYR A 224 5.26 -27.46 10.75
N THR A 225 6.14 -27.85 11.65
CA THR A 225 5.83 -28.78 12.73
C THR A 225 4.82 -28.15 13.70
N ILE A 226 4.99 -26.88 14.05
CA ILE A 226 4.19 -26.22 15.09
C ILE A 226 2.91 -25.60 14.54
N LEU A 227 3.02 -24.70 13.55
CA LEU A 227 1.90 -23.87 13.10
C LEU A 227 0.95 -24.60 12.15
N ARG A 228 1.32 -25.74 11.57
CA ARG A 228 0.42 -26.51 10.71
C ARG A 228 -0.72 -27.20 11.47
N TRP A 229 -0.49 -27.59 12.72
CA TRP A 229 -1.39 -28.45 13.48
C TRP A 229 -1.88 -27.76 14.75
N LYS A 230 -3.21 -27.62 14.92
CA LYS A 230 -3.81 -26.94 16.08
C LYS A 230 -3.29 -27.48 17.43
N GLU A 231 -3.22 -28.80 17.57
CA GLU A 231 -2.70 -29.45 18.79
C GLU A 231 -1.26 -29.03 19.10
N ASN A 232 -0.41 -28.93 18.07
CA ASN A 232 0.98 -28.51 18.25
C ASN A 232 1.10 -27.01 18.56
N GLN A 233 0.19 -26.16 18.06
CA GLN A 233 0.18 -24.74 18.41
C GLN A 233 -0.11 -24.53 19.89
N LEU A 234 -1.16 -25.18 20.41
CA LEU A 234 -1.53 -25.12 21.83
C LEU A 234 -0.42 -25.68 22.71
N LYS A 235 0.08 -26.87 22.36
CA LYS A 235 1.16 -27.50 23.11
C LYS A 235 2.46 -26.66 23.06
N ALA A 236 2.78 -26.06 21.92
CA ALA A 236 3.95 -25.19 21.79
C ALA A 236 3.83 -23.92 22.64
N SER A 237 2.65 -23.29 22.66
CA SER A 237 2.42 -22.08 23.43
C SER A 237 2.49 -22.34 24.94
N GLU A 238 2.15 -23.54 25.41
CA GLU A 238 2.32 -23.99 26.78
C GLU A 238 3.78 -24.37 27.11
N GLU A 239 4.46 -25.10 26.22
CA GLU A 239 5.83 -25.58 26.42
C GLU A 239 6.86 -24.46 26.40
N CYS A 240 6.76 -23.56 25.42
CA CYS A 240 7.67 -22.44 25.28
C CYS A 240 6.98 -21.23 24.63
N PRO A 241 6.30 -20.38 25.43
CA PRO A 241 5.59 -19.21 24.93
C PRO A 241 6.46 -18.32 24.03
N PHE A 242 7.69 -17.99 24.45
CA PHE A 242 8.58 -17.11 23.68
C PHE A 242 9.12 -17.74 22.39
N GLY A 243 9.36 -19.06 22.40
CA GLY A 243 9.71 -19.80 21.19
C GLY A 243 8.57 -19.83 20.20
N PHE A 244 7.34 -20.06 20.68
CA PHE A 244 6.13 -19.96 19.87
C PHE A 244 5.95 -18.54 19.29
N PHE A 245 6.18 -17.48 20.08
CA PHE A 245 6.08 -16.09 19.60
C PHE A 245 7.13 -15.74 18.55
N PHE A 246 8.36 -16.24 18.69
CA PHE A 246 9.38 -16.09 17.65
C PHE A 246 8.91 -16.69 16.31
N LEU A 247 8.33 -17.88 16.35
CA LEU A 247 7.80 -18.55 15.17
C LEU A 247 6.57 -17.81 14.60
N ALA A 248 5.67 -17.34 15.45
CA ALA A 248 4.52 -16.53 15.03
C ALA A 248 4.94 -15.21 14.38
N ALA A 249 5.93 -14.50 14.95
CA ALA A 249 6.51 -13.29 14.37
C ALA A 249 7.16 -13.58 13.00
N THR A 250 7.84 -14.71 12.87
CA THR A 250 8.49 -15.12 11.61
C THR A 250 7.44 -15.36 10.54
N GLN A 251 6.33 -16.00 10.90
CA GLN A 251 5.21 -16.23 10.00
C GLN A 251 4.45 -14.95 9.66
N LEU A 252 4.32 -14.00 10.59
CA LEU A 252 3.77 -12.67 10.33
C LEU A 252 4.57 -11.95 9.24
N VAL A 253 5.91 -11.91 9.36
CA VAL A 253 6.81 -11.34 8.35
C VAL A 253 6.67 -12.09 7.03
N ALA A 254 6.64 -13.42 7.05
CA ALA A 254 6.46 -14.20 5.82
C ALA A 254 5.12 -13.92 5.13
N ALA A 255 4.04 -13.76 5.90
CA ALA A 255 2.71 -13.42 5.40
C ALA A 255 2.68 -12.02 4.78
N ALA A 256 3.23 -11.02 5.47
CA ALA A 256 3.31 -9.65 4.96
C ALA A 256 4.09 -9.56 3.63
N GLY A 257 5.13 -10.38 3.44
CA GLY A 257 5.94 -10.37 2.23
C GLY A 257 5.30 -11.05 1.00
N LYS A 258 4.20 -11.81 1.14
CA LYS A 258 3.66 -12.63 0.03
C LYS A 258 2.16 -12.90 0.04
N SER A 259 1.60 -13.18 1.21
CA SER A 259 0.25 -13.71 1.36
C SER A 259 -0.40 -13.10 2.58
N THR A 260 -0.75 -11.84 2.40
CA THR A 260 -1.32 -10.96 3.43
C THR A 260 -2.66 -11.47 3.94
N GLN A 261 -3.39 -12.28 3.17
CA GLN A 261 -4.61 -12.96 3.63
C GLN A 261 -4.37 -13.81 4.90
N HIS A 262 -3.13 -14.25 5.15
CA HIS A 262 -2.75 -14.99 6.35
C HIS A 262 -2.17 -14.09 7.46
N LEU A 263 -2.11 -12.77 7.25
CA LEU A 263 -1.64 -11.82 8.24
C LEU A 263 -2.56 -11.71 9.47
N PRO A 264 -3.91 -11.68 9.36
CA PRO A 264 -4.77 -11.48 10.52
C PRO A 264 -4.53 -12.47 11.66
N PRO A 265 -4.38 -13.78 11.40
CA PRO A 265 -4.08 -14.73 12.46
C PRO A 265 -2.83 -14.43 13.27
N PHE A 266 -1.70 -14.23 12.59
CA PHE A 266 -0.42 -13.98 13.25
C PHE A 266 -0.31 -12.55 13.79
N GLY A 267 -1.00 -11.60 13.15
CA GLY A 267 -1.16 -10.24 13.65
C GLY A 267 -1.82 -10.23 15.03
N LYS A 268 -2.95 -10.94 15.20
CA LYS A 268 -3.63 -11.06 16.50
C LYS A 268 -2.75 -11.71 17.59
N ILE A 269 -2.01 -12.77 17.24
CA ILE A 269 -1.05 -13.39 18.16
C ILE A 269 0.01 -12.38 18.58
N MET A 270 0.59 -11.65 17.61
CA MET A 270 1.60 -10.64 17.93
C MET A 270 1.02 -9.44 18.69
N ASP A 271 -0.22 -9.06 18.45
CA ASP A 271 -0.92 -8.02 19.20
C ASP A 271 -1.05 -8.39 20.69
N GLN A 272 -1.35 -9.66 20.98
CA GLN A 272 -1.34 -10.19 22.35
C GLN A 272 0.06 -10.21 22.95
N VAL A 273 1.07 -10.66 22.21
CA VAL A 273 2.45 -10.72 22.70
C VAL A 273 2.98 -9.33 23.02
N VAL A 274 2.80 -8.40 22.10
CA VAL A 274 3.32 -7.03 22.21
C VAL A 274 2.50 -6.23 23.22
N GLY A 275 1.18 -6.41 23.24
CA GLY A 275 0.27 -5.61 24.06
C GLY A 275 -0.05 -6.15 25.45
N ALA A 276 -0.08 -7.47 25.64
CA ALA A 276 -0.52 -8.08 26.90
C ALA A 276 0.63 -8.61 27.77
N LEU A 277 1.77 -8.97 27.20
CA LEU A 277 2.94 -9.37 27.99
C LEU A 277 3.74 -8.14 28.40
N GLN A 278 4.25 -8.16 29.64
CA GLN A 278 5.15 -7.12 30.13
C GLN A 278 6.36 -7.00 29.19
N PHE A 279 6.49 -5.82 28.60
CA PHE A 279 7.54 -5.45 27.67
C PHE A 279 8.93 -5.85 28.16
N GLY A 280 9.28 -5.59 29.43
CA GLY A 280 10.56 -5.95 30.01
C GLY A 280 10.87 -7.46 29.94
N LYS A 281 9.86 -8.33 30.03
CA LYS A 281 10.04 -9.79 29.91
C LYS A 281 10.32 -10.23 28.47
N VAL A 282 9.64 -9.64 27.50
CA VAL A 282 9.89 -9.94 26.08
C VAL A 282 11.26 -9.43 25.67
N SER A 283 11.63 -8.24 26.13
CA SER A 283 12.91 -7.61 25.82
C SER A 283 14.12 -8.24 26.49
N SER A 284 13.94 -8.93 27.61
CA SER A 284 15.00 -9.73 28.25
C SER A 284 15.06 -11.17 27.73
N SER A 285 14.13 -11.56 26.86
CA SER A 285 14.12 -12.88 26.25
C SER A 285 15.28 -13.04 25.26
N PRO A 286 16.03 -14.15 25.31
CA PRO A 286 17.05 -14.46 24.31
C PRO A 286 16.43 -15.06 23.02
N TRP A 287 15.11 -15.09 22.91
CA TRP A 287 14.41 -15.41 21.66
C TRP A 287 14.38 -14.17 20.77
N PRO A 288 14.69 -14.26 19.47
CA PRO A 288 14.84 -13.09 18.62
C PRO A 288 13.50 -12.52 18.10
N VAL A 289 12.49 -12.41 18.96
CA VAL A 289 11.14 -11.90 18.60
C VAL A 289 11.23 -10.47 18.06
N TRP A 290 11.91 -9.58 18.78
CA TRP A 290 12.06 -8.18 18.37
C TRP A 290 12.90 -8.02 17.10
N HIS A 291 13.88 -8.89 16.88
CA HIS A 291 14.69 -8.88 15.66
C HIS A 291 13.82 -9.22 14.44
N VAL A 292 12.95 -10.22 14.56
CA VAL A 292 11.99 -10.54 13.50
C VAL A 292 11.02 -9.40 13.26
N LEU A 293 10.50 -8.76 14.30
CA LEU A 293 9.62 -7.59 14.15
C LEU A 293 10.36 -6.35 13.61
N ALA A 294 11.67 -6.24 13.82
CA ALA A 294 12.48 -5.21 13.18
C ALA A 294 12.62 -5.47 11.68
N ILE A 295 12.78 -6.73 11.25
CA ILE A 295 12.67 -7.09 9.82
C ILE A 295 11.29 -6.73 9.27
N PHE A 296 10.22 -6.96 10.04
CA PHE A 296 8.87 -6.55 9.62
C PHE A 296 8.79 -5.04 9.39
N ALA A 297 9.37 -4.26 10.32
CA ALA A 297 9.38 -2.81 10.23
C ALA A 297 10.06 -2.32 8.95
N ASP A 298 11.12 -2.98 8.49
CA ASP A 298 11.86 -2.61 7.29
C ASP A 298 11.08 -2.76 5.98
N PHE A 299 10.01 -3.56 5.93
CA PHE A 299 9.23 -3.74 4.69
C PHE A 299 8.65 -2.44 4.13
N ASN A 300 8.24 -1.50 4.99
CA ASN A 300 7.74 -0.18 4.56
C ASN A 300 8.81 0.91 4.46
N LYS A 301 10.04 0.64 4.88
CA LYS A 301 11.12 1.66 4.90
C LYS A 301 11.93 1.68 3.60
N ALA A 302 11.59 0.80 2.65
CA ALA A 302 12.33 0.55 1.41
C ALA A 302 13.84 0.21 1.58
N ASN A 303 14.27 -0.04 2.82
CA ASN A 303 15.62 -0.45 3.20
C ASN A 303 15.69 -1.97 3.15
N TRP A 304 15.88 -2.58 1.97
CA TRP A 304 15.68 -4.03 1.87
C TRP A 304 16.94 -4.89 1.93
N TYR A 305 16.94 -5.83 2.88
CA TYR A 305 17.83 -7.00 3.00
C TYR A 305 17.52 -8.12 1.98
N TRP A 306 16.33 -8.13 1.34
CA TRP A 306 15.78 -9.32 0.65
C TRP A 306 15.51 -9.20 -0.87
N GLY A 307 15.72 -8.03 -1.48
CA GLY A 307 15.80 -7.89 -2.94
C GLY A 307 14.53 -8.16 -3.79
N GLY A 308 13.32 -8.00 -3.25
CA GLY A 308 12.07 -8.14 -4.02
C GLY A 308 11.68 -6.90 -4.86
N ASP A 309 10.56 -7.01 -5.59
CA ASP A 309 10.04 -5.95 -6.47
C ASP A 309 9.49 -4.76 -5.64
N ARG A 310 10.10 -3.58 -5.81
CA ARG A 310 9.73 -2.34 -5.11
C ARG A 310 8.35 -1.82 -5.47
N LYS A 311 7.74 -2.30 -6.57
CA LYS A 311 6.49 -1.74 -7.11
C LYS A 311 5.33 -1.72 -6.12
N TYR A 312 5.29 -2.67 -5.18
CA TYR A 312 4.16 -2.85 -4.26
C TYR A 312 4.46 -2.43 -2.81
N LEU A 313 5.70 -2.03 -2.51
CA LEU A 313 6.07 -1.59 -1.17
C LEU A 313 5.80 -0.10 -1.00
N ARG A 314 5.12 0.23 0.09
CA ARG A 314 4.68 1.59 0.42
C ARG A 314 5.69 2.29 1.30
N GLY A 315 5.89 3.58 1.06
CA GLY A 315 6.72 4.45 1.91
C GLY A 315 5.92 5.03 3.06
N TYR A 316 6.59 5.55 4.08
CA TYR A 316 5.94 6.23 5.23
C TYR A 316 5.02 7.38 4.81
N SER A 317 5.35 8.05 3.70
CA SER A 317 4.51 9.11 3.12
C SER A 317 3.12 8.64 2.70
N ASP A 318 2.85 7.33 2.69
CA ASP A 318 1.56 6.77 2.32
C ASP A 318 0.56 6.79 3.49
N TRP A 319 1.03 7.12 4.71
CA TRP A 319 0.25 7.15 5.96
C TRP A 319 -0.10 8.55 6.46
N ASN A 320 0.22 9.59 5.69
CA ASN A 320 -0.11 10.98 6.02
C ASN A 320 -1.42 11.48 5.37
N LEU A 321 -2.18 10.55 4.77
CA LEU A 321 -3.51 10.85 4.25
C LEU A 321 -4.46 11.21 5.39
N ARG A 322 -5.27 12.25 5.18
CA ARG A 322 -6.24 12.68 6.19
C ARG A 322 -7.66 12.50 5.70
N SER A 323 -8.57 12.27 6.64
CA SER A 323 -9.99 12.16 6.34
C SER A 323 -10.58 13.38 5.62
N ASP A 324 -10.09 14.59 5.89
CA ASP A 324 -10.54 15.82 5.23
C ASP A 324 -10.04 15.94 3.78
N GLU A 325 -9.01 15.18 3.39
CA GLU A 325 -8.54 15.14 2.00
C GLU A 325 -9.36 14.21 1.12
N LEU A 326 -9.89 13.16 1.74
CA LEU A 326 -10.67 12.13 1.06
C LEU A 326 -12.08 12.63 0.74
N SER A 327 -12.61 13.58 1.51
CA SER A 327 -13.97 14.04 1.30
C SER A 327 -14.08 15.55 1.42
N PRO A 328 -13.64 16.28 0.38
CA PRO A 328 -13.41 17.73 0.37
C PRO A 328 -14.58 18.59 0.85
N LEU A 329 -15.81 18.08 0.75
CA LEU A 329 -17.03 18.84 1.01
C LEU A 329 -17.82 18.31 2.21
N LEU A 330 -17.34 17.30 2.93
CA LEU A 330 -18.04 16.75 4.09
C LEU A 330 -17.70 17.50 5.37
N SER A 331 -18.62 17.47 6.32
CA SER A 331 -18.43 18.08 7.64
C SER A 331 -17.32 17.35 8.40
N PRO A 332 -16.29 18.05 8.91
CA PRO A 332 -15.27 17.45 9.77
C PRO A 332 -15.81 17.05 11.16
N ARG A 333 -17.07 17.39 11.50
CA ARG A 333 -17.71 16.93 12.75
C ARG A 333 -18.00 15.43 12.76
N ASN A 334 -18.20 14.85 11.59
CA ASN A 334 -18.51 13.44 11.47
C ASN A 334 -17.20 12.67 11.29
N ALA A 335 -16.89 11.76 12.20
CA ALA A 335 -15.73 10.88 12.05
C ALA A 335 -15.83 10.08 10.74
N PHE A 336 -14.71 9.92 10.03
CA PHE A 336 -14.67 9.22 8.74
C PHE A 336 -15.30 7.81 8.87
N LEU A 337 -16.14 7.44 7.90
CA LEU A 337 -16.93 6.18 7.89
C LEU A 337 -17.91 5.97 9.08
N SER A 338 -18.09 6.95 9.97
CA SER A 338 -19.21 6.92 10.93
C SER A 338 -20.56 6.92 10.20
N ALA A 339 -21.63 6.49 10.87
CA ALA A 339 -22.97 6.47 10.27
C ALA A 339 -23.41 7.85 9.74
N GLY A 340 -23.13 8.92 10.50
CA GLY A 340 -23.43 10.30 10.10
C GLY A 340 -22.62 10.74 8.88
N TRP A 341 -21.34 10.36 8.83
CA TRP A 341 -20.47 10.63 7.69
C TRP A 341 -20.94 9.89 6.43
N LYS A 342 -21.29 8.60 6.55
CA LYS A 342 -21.77 7.74 5.45
C LYS A 342 -23.04 8.31 4.82
N ALA A 343 -23.99 8.74 5.65
CA ALA A 343 -25.24 9.35 5.18
C ALA A 343 -24.98 10.68 4.45
N GLU A 344 -24.16 11.56 5.03
CA GLU A 344 -23.82 12.86 4.44
C GLU A 344 -23.06 12.69 3.11
N ALA A 345 -22.14 11.73 3.03
CA ALA A 345 -21.39 11.40 1.81
C ALA A 345 -22.32 11.03 0.67
N VAL A 346 -23.23 10.08 0.91
CA VAL A 346 -24.18 9.61 -0.11
C VAL A 346 -25.07 10.75 -0.60
N GLU A 347 -25.66 11.52 0.32
CA GLU A 347 -26.53 12.65 -0.01
C GLU A 347 -25.80 13.72 -0.85
N LYS A 348 -24.58 14.09 -0.45
CA LYS A 348 -23.82 15.14 -1.16
C LYS A 348 -23.39 14.71 -2.54
N VAL A 349 -23.00 13.45 -2.73
CA VAL A 349 -22.61 12.92 -4.05
C VAL A 349 -23.83 12.83 -4.96
N ASP A 350 -24.92 12.21 -4.50
CA ASP A 350 -26.11 12.01 -5.33
C ASP A 350 -26.72 13.35 -5.77
N SER A 351 -26.70 14.35 -4.88
CA SER A 351 -27.15 15.71 -5.23
C SER A 351 -26.26 16.42 -6.27
N LEU A 352 -24.97 16.07 -6.40
CA LEU A 352 -24.08 16.63 -7.42
C LEU A 352 -24.19 15.89 -8.76
N VAL A 353 -24.29 14.56 -8.74
CA VAL A 353 -24.31 13.72 -9.94
C VAL A 353 -25.47 14.09 -10.88
N HIS A 354 -26.61 14.51 -10.34
CA HIS A 354 -27.80 14.87 -11.14
C HIS A 354 -27.80 16.29 -11.72
N LEU A 355 -26.83 17.14 -11.37
CA LEU A 355 -26.77 18.50 -11.90
C LEU A 355 -26.23 18.51 -13.34
N GLY A 356 -26.70 19.46 -14.16
CA GLY A 356 -26.02 19.83 -15.40
C GLY A 356 -24.70 20.56 -15.11
N HIS A 357 -23.79 20.65 -16.06
CA HIS A 357 -22.40 21.07 -15.78
C HIS A 357 -22.28 22.49 -15.21
N THR A 358 -23.04 23.48 -15.72
CA THR A 358 -23.03 24.84 -15.16
C THR A 358 -23.50 24.87 -13.70
N LYS A 359 -24.66 24.26 -13.42
CA LYS A 359 -25.22 24.17 -12.06
C LYS A 359 -24.31 23.38 -11.12
N PHE A 360 -23.62 22.37 -11.66
CA PHE A 360 -22.64 21.59 -10.93
C PHE A 360 -21.47 22.48 -10.46
N VAL A 361 -20.88 23.27 -11.36
CA VAL A 361 -19.77 24.19 -11.01
C VAL A 361 -20.22 25.24 -9.99
N GLU A 362 -21.42 25.79 -10.15
CA GLU A 362 -22.01 26.75 -9.19
C GLU A 362 -22.20 26.12 -7.80
N ALA A 363 -22.82 24.93 -7.75
CA ALA A 363 -23.05 24.20 -6.51
C ALA A 363 -21.73 23.82 -5.83
N LEU A 364 -20.75 23.35 -6.59
CA LEU A 364 -19.44 22.99 -6.07
C LEU A 364 -18.69 24.21 -5.52
N SER A 365 -18.72 25.34 -6.22
CA SER A 365 -18.14 26.61 -5.75
C SER A 365 -18.83 27.12 -4.48
N ALA A 366 -20.17 27.03 -4.42
CA ALA A 366 -20.93 27.43 -3.24
C ALA A 366 -20.59 26.54 -2.03
N ARG A 367 -20.58 25.21 -2.19
CA ARG A 367 -20.24 24.26 -1.13
C ARG A 367 -18.81 24.44 -0.63
N SER A 368 -17.86 24.67 -1.53
CA SER A 368 -16.47 24.90 -1.16
C SER A 368 -16.31 26.16 -0.32
N ARG A 369 -16.96 27.26 -0.71
CA ARG A 369 -16.98 28.49 0.10
C ARG A 369 -17.62 28.29 1.46
N ILE A 370 -18.79 27.64 1.52
CA ILE A 370 -19.46 27.33 2.81
C ILE A 370 -18.55 26.49 3.71
N HIS A 371 -17.85 25.50 3.14
CA HIS A 371 -16.89 24.69 3.88
C HIS A 371 -15.73 25.55 4.39
N GLU A 372 -15.12 26.37 3.53
CA GLU A 372 -13.99 27.24 3.89
C GLU A 372 -14.38 28.30 4.95
N ASP A 373 -15.57 28.88 4.84
CA ASP A 373 -16.11 29.84 5.82
C ASP A 373 -16.40 29.18 7.18
N GLY A 374 -16.83 27.91 7.18
CA GLY A 374 -17.17 27.17 8.40
C GLY A 374 -15.98 26.53 9.11
N TRP A 375 -14.97 26.09 8.35
CA TRP A 375 -13.90 25.20 8.84
C TRP A 375 -12.49 25.71 8.56
N GLY A 376 -12.36 26.87 7.92
CA GLY A 376 -11.08 27.40 7.47
C GLY A 376 -10.70 26.90 6.06
N PRO A 377 -9.64 27.46 5.48
CA PRO A 377 -9.24 27.17 4.11
C PRO A 377 -8.96 25.67 3.92
N MET A 378 -9.41 25.12 2.78
CA MET A 378 -9.04 23.76 2.39
C MET A 378 -7.52 23.68 2.21
N ARG A 379 -6.93 22.51 2.50
CA ARG A 379 -5.53 22.26 2.13
C ARG A 379 -5.34 22.45 0.62
N PRO A 380 -4.18 22.94 0.16
CA PRO A 380 -3.92 23.14 -1.27
C PRO A 380 -4.14 21.90 -2.13
N ILE A 381 -3.76 20.72 -1.63
CA ILE A 381 -3.98 19.43 -2.31
C ILE A 381 -5.47 19.11 -2.51
N VAL A 382 -6.32 19.45 -1.55
CA VAL A 382 -7.78 19.24 -1.60
C VAL A 382 -8.44 20.29 -2.50
N ARG A 383 -8.04 21.54 -2.34
CA ARG A 383 -8.53 22.67 -3.13
C ARG A 383 -8.26 22.45 -4.62
N SER A 384 -7.04 22.06 -4.97
CA SER A 384 -6.68 21.77 -6.36
C SER A 384 -7.46 20.60 -6.96
N LEU A 385 -7.88 19.62 -6.15
CA LEU A 385 -8.75 18.53 -6.61
C LEU A 385 -10.18 19.02 -6.89
N VAL A 386 -10.71 19.91 -6.05
CA VAL A 386 -11.99 20.59 -6.29
C VAL A 386 -11.92 21.42 -7.56
N ASP A 387 -10.85 22.19 -7.75
CA ASP A 387 -10.65 23.01 -8.96
C ASP A 387 -10.51 22.12 -10.21
N ALA A 388 -9.83 20.97 -10.11
CA ALA A 388 -9.75 19.98 -11.17
C ALA A 388 -11.14 19.43 -11.56
N ALA A 389 -11.99 19.09 -10.58
CA ALA A 389 -13.36 18.64 -10.85
C ALA A 389 -14.21 19.73 -11.54
N GLN A 390 -14.05 20.99 -11.14
CA GLN A 390 -14.69 22.12 -11.84
C GLN A 390 -14.20 22.26 -13.28
N ALA A 391 -12.89 22.12 -13.50
CA ALA A 391 -12.29 22.15 -14.84
C ALA A 391 -12.82 21.00 -15.72
N VAL A 392 -12.97 19.78 -15.17
CA VAL A 392 -13.56 18.64 -15.88
C VAL A 392 -14.98 18.96 -16.34
N ALA A 393 -15.81 19.53 -15.46
CA ALA A 393 -17.19 19.91 -15.81
C ALA A 393 -17.24 21.03 -16.86
N ALA A 394 -16.40 22.05 -16.72
CA ALA A 394 -16.35 23.16 -17.66
C ALA A 394 -15.86 22.74 -19.06
N LEU A 395 -14.93 21.80 -19.15
CA LEU A 395 -14.50 21.21 -20.43
C LEU A 395 -15.58 20.30 -21.00
N SER A 396 -16.25 19.50 -20.16
CA SER A 396 -17.36 18.65 -20.60
C SER A 396 -18.50 19.45 -21.23
N GLU A 397 -18.87 20.59 -20.63
CA GLU A 397 -19.86 21.53 -21.17
C GLU A 397 -19.41 22.09 -22.53
N ARG A 398 -18.16 22.58 -22.61
CA ARG A 398 -17.60 23.16 -23.86
C ARG A 398 -17.60 22.16 -25.02
N GLN A 399 -17.42 20.88 -24.72
CA GLN A 399 -17.42 19.78 -25.71
C GLN A 399 -18.82 19.20 -25.97
N GLY A 400 -19.88 19.73 -25.33
CA GLY A 400 -21.25 19.22 -25.47
C GLY A 400 -21.42 17.78 -24.95
N LEU A 401 -20.58 17.35 -24.02
CA LEU A 401 -20.58 15.99 -23.49
C LEU A 401 -21.72 15.84 -22.48
N LYS A 402 -22.41 14.69 -22.51
CA LYS A 402 -23.54 14.44 -21.60
C LYS A 402 -23.10 14.11 -20.18
N ARG A 403 -21.88 13.60 -20.01
CA ARG A 403 -21.34 13.15 -18.72
C ARG A 403 -20.10 13.93 -18.35
N ARG A 404 -19.91 14.11 -17.05
CA ARG A 404 -18.64 14.56 -16.49
C ARG A 404 -17.80 13.32 -16.24
N LEU A 405 -16.91 13.03 -17.17
CA LEU A 405 -15.99 11.91 -17.11
C LEU A 405 -14.56 12.46 -17.22
N ALA A 406 -13.71 12.06 -16.29
CA ALA A 406 -12.27 12.31 -16.36
C ALA A 406 -11.54 11.02 -16.76
N TYR A 407 -10.66 11.13 -17.75
CA TYR A 407 -9.61 10.15 -17.96
C TYR A 407 -8.51 10.40 -16.96
N VAL A 408 -8.16 9.41 -16.15
CA VAL A 408 -7.18 9.58 -15.07
C VAL A 408 -5.96 8.72 -15.35
N VAL A 409 -4.78 9.35 -15.31
CA VAL A 409 -3.48 8.68 -15.40
C VAL A 409 -2.63 9.03 -14.19
N LEU A 410 -1.81 8.08 -13.74
CA LEU A 410 -0.79 8.32 -12.72
C LEU A 410 0.58 8.49 -13.37
N LEU A 411 1.18 9.67 -13.19
CA LEU A 411 2.57 9.93 -13.59
C LEU A 411 3.43 10.06 -12.32
N TYR A 412 4.29 9.06 -12.07
CA TYR A 412 5.13 9.01 -10.88
C TYR A 412 6.61 9.19 -11.24
N GLY A 413 7.23 10.26 -10.73
CA GLY A 413 8.64 10.58 -10.96
C GLY A 413 8.97 10.95 -12.41
N GLY A 414 10.28 11.01 -12.73
CA GLY A 414 10.76 11.46 -14.05
C GLY A 414 10.77 10.40 -15.15
N ASN A 415 10.78 9.10 -14.81
CA ASN A 415 11.03 8.02 -15.79
C ASN A 415 10.01 7.97 -16.94
N TRP A 416 8.75 8.31 -16.67
CA TRP A 416 7.67 8.30 -17.67
C TRP A 416 7.25 9.71 -18.11
N ALA A 417 7.87 10.76 -17.58
CA ALA A 417 7.39 12.13 -17.73
C ALA A 417 7.36 12.56 -19.20
N TYR A 418 8.39 12.21 -19.96
CA TYR A 418 8.48 12.52 -21.40
C TYR A 418 7.37 11.88 -22.26
N LEU A 419 6.72 10.80 -21.77
CA LEU A 419 5.62 10.16 -22.50
C LEU A 419 4.29 10.90 -22.34
N LEU A 420 4.16 11.78 -21.34
CA LEU A 420 2.91 12.48 -21.08
C LEU A 420 2.46 13.34 -22.27
N GLU A 421 3.39 14.10 -22.86
CA GLU A 421 3.08 14.93 -24.04
C GLU A 421 2.64 14.06 -25.23
N ARG A 422 3.33 12.94 -25.46
CA ARG A 422 3.02 11.99 -26.53
C ARG A 422 1.64 11.38 -26.33
N LEU A 423 1.31 10.99 -25.09
CA LEU A 423 -0.02 10.50 -24.72
C LEU A 423 -1.10 11.56 -25.00
N ALA A 424 -0.94 12.78 -24.50
CA ALA A 424 -1.92 13.85 -24.70
C ALA A 424 -2.17 14.15 -26.18
N ARG A 425 -1.09 14.26 -26.97
CA ARG A 425 -1.14 14.43 -28.42
C ARG A 425 -1.84 13.25 -29.10
N HIS A 426 -1.53 12.03 -28.68
CA HIS A 426 -2.15 10.82 -29.22
C HIS A 426 -3.66 10.76 -28.94
N LEU A 427 -4.10 11.07 -27.72
CA LEU A 427 -5.52 11.12 -27.37
C LEU A 427 -6.28 12.18 -28.17
N PHE A 428 -5.66 13.34 -28.41
CA PHE A 428 -6.23 14.37 -29.28
C PHE A 428 -6.44 13.86 -30.72
N HIS A 429 -5.46 13.14 -31.28
CA HIS A 429 -5.59 12.53 -32.61
C HIS A 429 -6.68 11.45 -32.68
N LEU A 430 -6.84 10.68 -31.60
CA LEU A 430 -7.97 9.74 -31.47
C LEU A 430 -9.32 10.43 -31.28
N LYS A 431 -9.35 11.77 -31.20
CA LYS A 431 -10.54 12.61 -30.95
C LYS A 431 -11.22 12.26 -29.63
N VAL A 432 -10.41 11.91 -28.63
CA VAL A 432 -10.89 11.73 -27.26
C VAL A 432 -11.27 13.10 -26.71
N LEU A 433 -12.58 13.33 -26.53
CA LEU A 433 -13.11 14.65 -26.17
C LEU A 433 -13.12 14.92 -24.65
N HIS A 434 -13.08 13.88 -23.84
CA HIS A 434 -13.09 14.02 -22.38
C HIS A 434 -11.71 14.43 -21.86
N PRO A 435 -11.64 15.23 -20.80
CA PRO A 435 -10.38 15.72 -20.25
C PRO A 435 -9.52 14.60 -19.67
N LEU A 436 -8.21 14.73 -19.86
CA LEU A 436 -7.18 13.92 -19.21
C LEU A 436 -6.73 14.61 -17.92
N LEU A 437 -7.06 14.04 -16.77
CA LEU A 437 -6.52 14.40 -15.48
C LEU A 437 -5.26 13.57 -15.17
N VAL A 438 -4.16 14.26 -14.98
CA VAL A 438 -2.86 13.66 -14.66
C VAL A 438 -2.59 13.84 -13.18
N ILE A 439 -2.36 12.73 -12.49
CA ILE A 439 -1.87 12.71 -11.11
C ILE A 439 -0.35 12.76 -11.20
N ALA A 440 0.23 13.95 -11.05
CA ALA A 440 1.65 14.20 -11.27
C ALA A 440 2.42 14.20 -9.95
N ILE A 441 3.05 13.06 -9.63
CA ILE A 441 3.72 12.82 -8.35
C ILE A 441 5.23 12.98 -8.47
N GLY A 442 5.79 13.88 -7.66
CA GLY A 442 7.20 14.24 -7.70
C GLY A 442 7.48 15.45 -8.62
N GLU A 443 8.65 16.04 -8.44
CA GLU A 443 9.00 17.32 -9.07
C GLU A 443 9.06 17.24 -10.61
N ASP A 444 9.68 16.20 -11.17
CA ASP A 444 9.77 16.02 -12.62
C ASP A 444 8.40 15.85 -13.26
N ALA A 445 7.55 14.99 -12.69
CA ALA A 445 6.18 14.79 -13.17
C ALA A 445 5.37 16.09 -13.11
N ALA A 446 5.48 16.84 -12.00
CA ALA A 446 4.82 18.13 -11.81
C ALA A 446 5.30 19.20 -12.80
N ASN A 447 6.62 19.27 -13.07
CA ASN A 447 7.21 20.16 -14.07
C ASN A 447 6.65 19.85 -15.46
N THR A 448 6.72 18.59 -15.91
CA THR A 448 6.22 18.19 -17.23
C THR A 448 4.72 18.43 -17.37
N CYS A 449 3.94 18.20 -16.30
CA CYS A 449 2.51 18.50 -16.32
C CYS A 449 2.23 20.01 -16.44
N ARG A 450 2.99 20.86 -15.72
CA ARG A 450 2.89 22.32 -15.82
C ARG A 450 3.28 22.84 -17.21
N GLU A 451 4.37 22.32 -17.78
CA GLU A 451 4.81 22.64 -19.14
C GLU A 451 3.70 22.33 -20.14
N LEU A 452 3.12 21.13 -20.05
CA LEU A 452 2.02 20.71 -20.92
C LEU A 452 0.77 21.60 -20.77
N MET A 453 0.40 22.00 -19.55
CA MET A 453 -0.72 22.93 -19.32
C MET A 453 -0.45 24.35 -19.84
N SER A 454 0.81 24.81 -19.76
CA SER A 454 1.22 26.16 -20.17
C SER A 454 1.46 26.29 -21.67
N GLY A 455 1.68 25.18 -22.36
CA GLY A 455 2.00 25.17 -23.79
C GLY A 455 0.85 25.70 -24.65
N GLU A 456 1.20 26.48 -25.68
CA GLU A 456 0.25 27.01 -26.68
C GLU A 456 -0.31 25.93 -27.64
N SER A 457 0.14 24.67 -27.50
CA SER A 457 -0.32 23.59 -28.37
C SER A 457 -1.82 23.34 -28.20
N MET A 458 -2.56 23.05 -29.27
CA MET A 458 -3.99 22.75 -29.19
C MET A 458 -4.32 21.59 -28.23
N HIS A 459 -3.36 20.69 -27.99
CA HIS A 459 -3.53 19.49 -27.17
C HIS A 459 -3.47 19.78 -25.66
N SER A 460 -2.95 20.94 -25.24
CA SER A 460 -2.90 21.34 -23.82
C SER A 460 -4.30 21.63 -23.25
N THR A 461 -5.25 22.01 -24.11
CA THR A 461 -6.57 22.49 -23.69
C THR A 461 -7.46 21.43 -23.01
N HIS A 462 -7.08 20.15 -23.09
CA HIS A 462 -7.83 19.03 -22.50
C HIS A 462 -7.10 18.37 -21.33
N VAL A 463 -5.92 18.86 -20.94
CA VAL A 463 -5.13 18.28 -19.84
C VAL A 463 -5.32 19.09 -18.57
N ILE A 464 -5.59 18.38 -17.47
CA ILE A 464 -5.68 18.94 -16.12
C ILE A 464 -4.62 18.22 -15.28
N CYS A 465 -3.91 18.94 -14.43
CA CYS A 465 -2.91 18.37 -13.54
C CYS A 465 -3.34 18.51 -12.08
N TRP A 466 -3.22 17.42 -11.34
CA TRP A 466 -3.29 17.42 -9.89
C TRP A 466 -1.92 16.97 -9.35
N MET A 467 -1.30 17.84 -8.55
CA MET A 467 0.09 17.70 -8.09
C MET A 467 0.09 17.59 -6.57
N PRO A 468 0.03 16.38 -5.99
CA PRO A 468 0.16 16.21 -4.55
C PRO A 468 1.55 16.64 -4.06
N ASP A 469 1.62 17.12 -2.82
CA ASP A 469 2.85 17.55 -2.15
C ASP A 469 3.68 16.39 -1.57
N THR A 470 3.15 15.16 -1.63
CA THR A 470 3.81 13.95 -1.11
C THR A 470 3.95 12.88 -2.19
N MET A 471 5.05 12.12 -2.15
CA MET A 471 5.37 11.11 -3.15
C MET A 471 4.71 9.74 -2.88
N SER A 472 3.39 9.70 -2.83
CA SER A 472 2.64 8.48 -2.50
C SER A 472 1.96 7.82 -3.70
N GLN A 473 2.13 6.49 -3.86
CA GLN A 473 1.36 5.72 -4.84
C GLN A 473 -0.15 5.67 -4.50
N VAL A 474 -0.51 5.90 -3.23
CA VAL A 474 -1.92 5.92 -2.79
C VAL A 474 -2.69 7.07 -3.41
N HIS A 475 -2.01 8.15 -3.82
CA HIS A 475 -2.64 9.31 -4.47
C HIS A 475 -3.40 8.98 -5.74
N ARG A 476 -3.07 7.86 -6.42
CA ARG A 476 -3.92 7.38 -7.52
C ARG A 476 -5.35 7.12 -7.05
N PHE A 477 -5.51 6.53 -5.87
CA PHE A 477 -6.80 6.24 -5.28
C PHE A 477 -7.40 7.45 -4.58
N THR A 478 -6.58 8.29 -3.94
CA THR A 478 -7.04 9.56 -3.34
C THR A 478 -7.71 10.47 -4.36
N CYS A 479 -7.10 10.65 -5.53
CA CYS A 479 -7.68 11.46 -6.61
C CYS A 479 -9.00 10.86 -7.12
N ILE A 480 -8.99 9.56 -7.44
CA ILE A 480 -10.18 8.85 -7.93
C ILE A 480 -11.33 8.92 -6.92
N HIS A 481 -11.01 8.70 -5.65
CA HIS A 481 -11.95 8.80 -4.54
C HIS A 481 -12.55 10.20 -4.43
N GLY A 482 -11.72 11.24 -4.40
CA GLY A 482 -12.20 12.62 -4.34
C GLY A 482 -13.05 13.01 -5.55
N LEU A 483 -12.69 12.59 -6.77
CA LEU A 483 -13.51 12.81 -7.97
C LEU A 483 -14.90 12.16 -7.87
N LEU A 484 -14.99 10.93 -7.35
CA LEU A 484 -16.26 10.26 -7.12
C LEU A 484 -17.11 11.01 -6.09
N HIS A 485 -16.49 11.49 -4.99
CA HIS A 485 -17.14 12.34 -3.99
C HIS A 485 -17.61 13.69 -4.55
N LEU A 486 -16.94 14.16 -5.59
CA LEU A 486 -17.29 15.37 -6.32
C LEU A 486 -18.25 15.10 -7.49
N GLY A 487 -18.78 13.89 -7.68
CA GLY A 487 -19.77 13.61 -8.71
C GLY A 487 -19.22 13.53 -10.15
N ILE A 488 -17.95 13.17 -10.30
CA ILE A 488 -17.24 12.98 -11.57
C ILE A 488 -17.01 11.49 -11.82
N ASP A 489 -17.47 10.98 -12.97
CA ASP A 489 -17.13 9.61 -13.41
C ASP A 489 -15.63 9.53 -13.70
N VAL A 490 -15.04 8.35 -13.48
CA VAL A 490 -13.60 8.13 -13.67
C VAL A 490 -13.39 6.98 -14.65
N LEU A 491 -12.49 7.18 -15.63
CA LEU A 491 -11.86 6.09 -16.35
C LEU A 491 -10.36 6.16 -16.12
N TYR A 492 -9.85 5.25 -15.31
CA TYR A 492 -8.43 5.15 -15.00
C TYR A 492 -7.70 4.30 -16.02
N THR A 493 -6.48 4.71 -16.36
CA THR A 493 -5.57 3.94 -17.19
C THR A 493 -4.12 4.13 -16.73
N ASP A 494 -3.33 3.06 -16.71
CA ASP A 494 -1.89 3.15 -16.40
C ASP A 494 -1.14 3.86 -17.55
N MET A 495 0.02 4.44 -17.25
CA MET A 495 0.88 5.09 -18.25
C MET A 495 1.49 4.10 -19.25
N ASP A 496 1.54 2.81 -18.93
CA ASP A 496 1.98 1.73 -19.81
C ASP A 496 0.80 1.10 -20.57
N THR A 497 -0.13 1.94 -21.00
CA THR A 497 -1.23 1.59 -21.91
C THR A 497 -1.11 2.35 -23.22
N PHE A 498 -1.60 1.76 -24.30
CA PHE A 498 -1.64 2.38 -25.63
C PHE A 498 -3.03 2.21 -26.24
N TRP A 499 -3.58 3.30 -26.72
CA TRP A 499 -4.94 3.35 -27.19
C TRP A 499 -4.95 3.24 -28.71
N LEU A 500 -5.77 2.35 -29.24
CA LEU A 500 -5.90 2.20 -30.68
C LEU A 500 -7.07 3.03 -31.21
N ARG A 501 -8.05 3.31 -30.34
CA ARG A 501 -9.32 3.98 -30.64
C ARG A 501 -9.84 4.68 -29.37
N ASP A 502 -10.70 5.67 -29.54
CA ASP A 502 -11.47 6.25 -28.43
C ASP A 502 -12.38 5.17 -27.80
N PRO A 503 -12.14 4.76 -26.53
CA PRO A 503 -12.90 3.71 -25.88
C PRO A 503 -14.20 4.23 -25.25
N THR A 504 -14.40 5.55 -25.20
CA THR A 504 -15.46 6.22 -24.41
C THR A 504 -16.83 5.59 -24.64
N SER A 505 -17.30 5.61 -25.90
CA SER A 505 -18.67 5.22 -26.25
C SER A 505 -18.94 3.75 -25.93
N ARG A 506 -17.95 2.89 -26.19
CA ARG A 506 -18.06 1.44 -25.94
C ARG A 506 -18.08 1.12 -24.44
N ILE A 507 -17.22 1.78 -23.65
CA ILE A 507 -17.17 1.58 -22.19
C ILE A 507 -18.42 2.13 -21.53
N LEU A 508 -18.89 3.33 -21.90
CA LEU A 508 -20.13 3.90 -21.35
C LEU A 508 -21.36 3.04 -21.68
N ALA A 509 -21.40 2.43 -22.86
CA ALA A 509 -22.42 1.45 -23.21
C ALA A 509 -22.31 0.17 -22.37
N SER A 510 -21.11 -0.39 -22.18
CA SER A 510 -20.89 -1.52 -21.25
C SER A 510 -21.28 -1.20 -19.82
N ALA A 511 -21.15 0.07 -19.41
CA ALA A 511 -21.39 0.49 -18.04
C ALA A 511 -22.88 0.60 -17.74
N GLU A 512 -23.78 0.53 -18.72
CA GLU A 512 -25.21 0.58 -18.48
C GLU A 512 -25.62 -0.52 -17.49
N GLY A 513 -26.23 -0.12 -16.36
CA GLY A 513 -26.56 -1.06 -15.27
C GLY A 513 -25.43 -1.41 -14.29
N TRP A 514 -24.19 -0.99 -14.53
CA TRP A 514 -23.03 -1.26 -13.66
C TRP A 514 -22.52 0.00 -12.97
N ASP A 515 -21.97 -0.15 -11.77
CA ASP A 515 -21.33 0.91 -11.00
C ASP A 515 -19.81 0.95 -11.27
N ALA A 516 -19.22 -0.20 -11.60
CA ALA A 516 -17.81 -0.32 -11.94
C ALA A 516 -17.56 -1.35 -13.06
N LEU A 517 -16.56 -1.07 -13.91
CA LEU A 517 -16.04 -1.99 -14.92
C LEU A 517 -14.53 -2.07 -14.80
N PHE A 518 -13.97 -3.27 -14.69
CA PHE A 518 -12.52 -3.47 -14.62
C PHE A 518 -12.03 -4.28 -15.81
N ALA A 519 -10.82 -4.00 -16.30
CA ALA A 519 -10.15 -4.97 -17.17
C ALA A 519 -9.93 -6.29 -16.41
N ARG A 520 -9.70 -7.37 -17.14
CA ARG A 520 -9.41 -8.70 -16.57
C ARG A 520 -8.08 -9.18 -17.14
N HIS A 521 -7.33 -9.92 -16.34
CA HIS A 521 -6.20 -10.68 -16.87
C HIS A 521 -6.73 -11.82 -17.73
N GLY A 522 -6.12 -12.03 -18.90
CA GLY A 522 -6.59 -13.09 -19.80
C GLY A 522 -6.11 -14.49 -19.40
N ASP A 523 -5.07 -14.59 -18.58
CA ASP A 523 -4.45 -15.83 -18.05
C ASP A 523 -4.90 -16.17 -16.63
N ALA A 524 -5.38 -15.18 -15.88
CA ALA A 524 -5.73 -15.34 -14.48
C ALA A 524 -7.14 -14.84 -14.18
N ASP A 525 -7.77 -15.39 -13.15
CA ASP A 525 -9.13 -15.03 -12.78
C ASP A 525 -9.21 -13.85 -11.80
N CYS A 526 -8.62 -12.71 -12.17
CA CYS A 526 -8.77 -11.47 -11.44
C CYS A 526 -8.85 -10.25 -12.34
N VAL A 527 -9.21 -9.13 -11.71
CA VAL A 527 -9.23 -7.83 -12.37
C VAL A 527 -7.81 -7.35 -12.62
N ASN A 528 -7.65 -6.61 -13.70
CA ASN A 528 -6.49 -5.80 -13.98
C ASN A 528 -6.87 -4.34 -13.65
N ILE A 529 -6.15 -3.72 -12.73
CA ILE A 529 -6.43 -2.34 -12.29
C ILE A 529 -5.71 -1.28 -13.14
N GLY A 530 -5.00 -1.68 -14.20
CA GLY A 530 -4.37 -0.75 -15.12
C GLY A 530 -5.36 -0.15 -16.12
N VAL A 531 -6.59 -0.67 -16.20
CA VAL A 531 -7.71 -0.01 -16.91
C VAL A 531 -9.01 -0.32 -16.17
N PHE A 532 -9.72 0.71 -15.70
CA PHE A 532 -11.04 0.53 -15.11
C PHE A 532 -11.89 1.80 -15.20
N TYR A 533 -13.21 1.63 -15.12
CA TYR A 533 -14.19 2.70 -15.08
C TYR A 533 -15.00 2.61 -13.78
N LEU A 534 -15.19 3.75 -13.12
CA LEU A 534 -16.06 3.92 -11.96
C LEU A 534 -17.09 5.01 -12.24
N ARG A 535 -18.36 4.69 -12.01
CA ARG A 535 -19.45 5.66 -12.07
C ARG A 535 -19.56 6.42 -10.76
N ALA A 536 -19.65 7.74 -10.81
CA ALA A 536 -19.96 8.54 -9.64
C ALA A 536 -21.39 8.27 -9.16
N SER A 537 -21.51 7.85 -7.91
CA SER A 537 -22.75 7.74 -7.14
C SER A 537 -22.39 7.70 -5.66
N GLY A 538 -23.32 8.05 -4.78
CA GLY A 538 -23.07 7.97 -3.34
C GLY A 538 -22.62 6.59 -2.89
N ARG A 539 -23.18 5.54 -3.51
CA ARG A 539 -22.79 4.14 -3.29
C ARG A 539 -21.35 3.84 -3.74
N THR A 540 -20.96 4.24 -4.95
CA THR A 540 -19.59 4.01 -5.45
C THR A 540 -18.56 4.79 -4.64
N ALA A 541 -18.88 6.04 -4.29
CA ALA A 541 -18.01 6.89 -3.47
C ALA A 541 -17.81 6.28 -2.07
N LEU A 542 -18.88 5.78 -1.44
CA LEU A 542 -18.80 5.11 -0.15
C LEU A 542 -18.01 3.78 -0.21
N TRP A 543 -18.24 2.96 -1.22
CA TRP A 543 -17.45 1.74 -1.46
C TRP A 543 -15.96 2.06 -1.60
N MET A 544 -15.62 3.08 -2.39
CA MET A 544 -14.22 3.52 -2.55
C MET A 544 -13.66 4.09 -1.24
N SER A 545 -14.46 4.74 -0.40
CA SER A 545 -14.07 5.19 0.95
C SER A 545 -13.69 4.03 1.88
N GLN A 546 -14.44 2.93 1.83
CA GLN A 546 -14.11 1.73 2.60
C GLN A 546 -12.84 1.08 2.05
N PHE A 547 -12.69 1.02 0.72
CA PHE A 547 -11.47 0.49 0.09
C PHE A 547 -10.23 1.31 0.46
N ILE A 548 -10.27 2.64 0.37
CA ILE A 548 -9.09 3.47 0.68
C ILE A 548 -8.74 3.44 2.17
N ALA A 549 -9.72 3.38 3.08
CA ALA A 549 -9.46 3.18 4.51
C ALA A 549 -8.79 1.83 4.77
N TRP A 550 -9.36 0.76 4.22
CA TRP A 550 -8.76 -0.57 4.31
C TRP A 550 -7.35 -0.59 3.69
N TYR A 551 -7.16 -0.01 2.52
CA TYR A 551 -5.88 0.01 1.83
C TYR A 551 -4.85 0.84 2.58
N HIS A 552 -5.25 1.92 3.26
CA HIS A 552 -4.39 2.72 4.13
C HIS A 552 -3.85 1.89 5.30
N ASP A 553 -4.75 1.18 5.99
CA ASP A 553 -4.40 0.42 7.21
C ASP A 553 -3.68 -0.90 6.91
N HIS A 554 -3.77 -1.41 5.67
CA HIS A 554 -3.15 -2.68 5.24
C HIS A 554 -2.14 -2.47 4.08
N PRO A 555 -1.02 -1.75 4.29
CA PRO A 555 -0.12 -1.36 3.21
C PRO A 555 0.68 -2.51 2.59
N PHE A 556 0.73 -3.66 3.24
CA PHE A 556 1.30 -4.90 2.69
C PHE A 556 0.41 -5.54 1.61
N GLU A 557 -0.87 -5.16 1.54
CA GLU A 557 -1.80 -5.69 0.54
C GLU A 557 -1.52 -5.18 -0.87
N ILE A 558 -1.72 -6.08 -1.83
CA ILE A 558 -1.68 -5.74 -3.25
C ILE A 558 -3.03 -5.10 -3.59
N ASP A 559 -2.99 -3.84 -4.00
CA ASP A 559 -4.10 -3.04 -4.52
C ASP A 559 -5.10 -3.81 -5.40
N GLN A 560 -4.60 -4.55 -6.39
CA GLN A 560 -5.38 -5.29 -7.37
C GLN A 560 -6.15 -6.43 -6.71
N ARG A 561 -5.51 -7.15 -5.78
CA ARG A 561 -6.17 -8.20 -4.97
C ARG A 561 -7.24 -7.59 -4.08
N GLY A 562 -6.91 -6.47 -3.41
CA GLY A 562 -7.85 -5.67 -2.64
C GLY A 562 -9.11 -5.32 -3.42
N LEU A 563 -8.94 -4.63 -4.55
CA LEU A 563 -10.06 -4.25 -5.42
C LEU A 563 -10.84 -5.46 -5.94
N HIS A 564 -10.16 -6.55 -6.31
CA HIS A 564 -10.84 -7.77 -6.74
C HIS A 564 -11.80 -8.29 -5.67
N VAL A 565 -11.33 -8.43 -4.42
CA VAL A 565 -12.17 -8.93 -3.32
C VAL A 565 -13.27 -7.93 -2.96
N PHE A 566 -12.96 -6.63 -2.96
CA PHE A 566 -13.94 -5.56 -2.70
C PHE A 566 -15.07 -5.49 -3.74
N LEU A 567 -14.82 -5.93 -4.98
CA LEU A 567 -15.85 -5.97 -6.03
C LEU A 567 -16.81 -7.16 -5.89
N GLY A 568 -16.49 -8.16 -5.06
CA GLY A 568 -17.30 -9.37 -4.93
C GLY A 568 -17.41 -10.19 -6.22
N LEU A 569 -16.39 -10.14 -7.08
CA LEU A 569 -16.38 -10.88 -8.34
C LEU A 569 -16.31 -12.40 -8.09
N PRO A 570 -16.88 -13.24 -8.99
CA PRO A 570 -17.32 -14.60 -8.68
C PRO A 570 -16.22 -15.63 -8.36
N THR A 571 -14.93 -15.32 -8.49
CA THR A 571 -13.87 -16.21 -8.02
C THR A 571 -13.66 -16.09 -6.52
N GLN A 572 -14.50 -16.82 -5.79
CA GLN A 572 -14.46 -17.01 -4.32
C GLN A 572 -13.14 -17.58 -3.76
N ARG A 573 -12.08 -17.69 -4.57
CA ARG A 573 -10.76 -18.17 -4.14
C ARG A 573 -9.88 -17.07 -3.55
N MET A 574 -10.04 -15.81 -3.98
CA MET A 574 -9.23 -14.72 -3.44
C MET A 574 -9.81 -14.17 -2.14
N LYS A 575 -8.95 -14.00 -1.14
CA LYS A 575 -9.25 -13.35 0.13
C LYS A 575 -8.24 -12.24 0.38
N VAL A 576 -8.61 -11.31 1.25
CA VAL A 576 -7.71 -10.29 1.79
C VAL A 576 -7.79 -10.27 3.30
N ALA A 577 -6.79 -9.68 3.93
CA ALA A 577 -6.79 -9.43 5.36
C ALA A 577 -7.91 -8.44 5.75
N PHE A 578 -8.61 -8.69 6.86
CA PHE A 578 -9.50 -7.71 7.52
C PHE A 578 -10.52 -7.02 6.58
N LEU A 579 -11.23 -7.80 5.76
CA LEU A 579 -12.31 -7.26 4.93
C LEU A 579 -13.39 -6.62 5.83
N PRO A 580 -13.84 -5.37 5.56
CA PRO A 580 -14.89 -4.74 6.36
C PRO A 580 -16.18 -5.56 6.36
N GLU A 581 -16.74 -5.82 7.54
CA GLU A 581 -17.98 -6.61 7.69
C GLU A 581 -19.19 -5.89 7.06
N ASP A 582 -19.18 -4.55 7.07
CA ASP A 582 -20.23 -3.70 6.53
C ASP A 582 -19.91 -3.18 5.12
N LEU A 583 -19.10 -3.91 4.35
CA LEU A 583 -18.70 -3.52 3.01
C LEU A 583 -19.92 -3.27 2.09
N VAL A 584 -20.00 -2.04 1.58
CA VAL A 584 -21.04 -1.62 0.63
C VAL A 584 -20.87 -2.37 -0.67
N GLN A 585 -21.90 -3.10 -1.07
CA GLN A 585 -21.89 -3.84 -2.33
C GLN A 585 -22.16 -2.91 -3.51
N ILE A 586 -21.31 -2.97 -4.53
CA ILE A 586 -21.50 -2.29 -5.82
C ILE A 586 -21.71 -3.31 -6.94
N ARG A 587 -22.35 -2.89 -8.02
CA ARG A 587 -22.46 -3.72 -9.23
C ARG A 587 -21.18 -3.59 -10.03
N GLY A 588 -20.25 -4.51 -9.84
CA GLY A 588 -19.03 -4.65 -10.63
C GLY A 588 -19.18 -5.62 -11.79
N SER A 589 -18.55 -5.32 -12.93
CA SER A 589 -18.38 -6.26 -14.05
C SER A 589 -16.99 -6.10 -14.67
N VAL A 590 -16.67 -6.93 -15.65
CA VAL A 590 -15.39 -6.90 -16.36
C VAL A 590 -15.56 -6.39 -17.80
N LEU A 591 -14.56 -5.65 -18.28
CA LEU A 591 -14.41 -5.29 -19.68
C LEU A 591 -14.05 -6.52 -20.51
N GLU A 592 -14.38 -6.50 -21.79
CA GLU A 592 -14.08 -7.63 -22.68
C GLU A 592 -12.56 -7.69 -22.95
N ASP A 593 -11.92 -8.65 -22.29
CA ASP A 593 -10.46 -8.81 -22.18
C ASP A 593 -9.82 -9.41 -23.43
N ARG A 594 -10.63 -10.07 -24.28
CA ARG A 594 -10.14 -10.76 -25.47
C ARG A 594 -9.96 -9.85 -26.66
N ASN A 595 -10.80 -8.85 -26.86
CA ASN A 595 -10.83 -8.04 -28.08
C ASN A 595 -10.83 -6.55 -27.80
N GLU A 596 -11.27 -6.07 -26.64
CA GLU A 596 -11.42 -4.62 -26.40
C GLU A 596 -10.28 -4.06 -25.54
N VAL A 597 -10.06 -4.62 -24.35
CA VAL A 597 -8.97 -4.21 -23.44
C VAL A 597 -8.01 -5.37 -23.24
N VAL A 598 -6.89 -5.33 -23.96
CA VAL A 598 -6.00 -6.48 -24.11
C VAL A 598 -4.77 -6.32 -23.23
N ILE A 599 -4.43 -7.37 -22.49
CA ILE A 599 -3.24 -7.45 -21.65
C ILE A 599 -2.15 -8.22 -22.41
N GLY A 600 -1.00 -7.57 -22.67
CA GLY A 600 -0.05 -8.02 -23.69
C GLY A 600 0.78 -9.28 -23.37
N ASP A 601 1.05 -9.56 -22.11
CA ASP A 601 2.11 -10.50 -21.70
C ASP A 601 1.78 -11.98 -21.88
N ILE A 602 0.51 -12.29 -22.08
CA ILE A 602 -0.04 -13.65 -22.04
C ILE A 602 -0.30 -14.21 -23.45
N GLY A 603 0.04 -13.44 -24.48
CA GLY A 603 -0.40 -13.67 -25.85
C GLY A 603 -1.87 -13.30 -26.03
N TRP A 604 -2.23 -12.91 -27.26
CA TRP A 604 -3.56 -12.43 -27.59
C TRP A 604 -4.05 -13.13 -28.86
N ALA A 605 -5.33 -13.47 -28.90
CA ALA A 605 -5.95 -14.18 -30.02
C ALA A 605 -7.27 -13.53 -30.47
N GLY A 606 -7.40 -12.22 -30.20
CA GLY A 606 -8.54 -11.42 -30.61
C GLY A 606 -8.41 -10.82 -32.00
N LEU A 607 -9.32 -9.90 -32.32
CA LEU A 607 -9.38 -9.19 -33.60
C LEU A 607 -8.87 -7.76 -33.44
N LEU A 608 -7.80 -7.39 -34.15
CA LEU A 608 -7.17 -6.07 -34.06
C LEU A 608 -8.14 -4.90 -34.30
N PRO A 609 -9.07 -4.98 -35.26
CA PRO A 609 -10.04 -3.90 -35.48
C PRO A 609 -10.98 -3.64 -34.30
N ARG A 610 -11.09 -4.58 -33.36
CA ARG A 610 -11.92 -4.46 -32.15
C ARG A 610 -11.14 -3.95 -30.94
N MET A 611 -9.81 -3.98 -30.99
CA MET A 611 -8.95 -3.53 -29.88
C MET A 611 -9.11 -2.03 -29.66
N LEU A 612 -9.36 -1.67 -28.41
CA LEU A 612 -9.47 -0.29 -27.96
C LEU A 612 -8.21 0.12 -27.22
N ILE A 613 -7.76 -0.71 -26.28
CA ILE A 613 -6.61 -0.44 -25.41
C ILE A 613 -5.73 -1.69 -25.35
N PHE A 614 -4.42 -1.49 -25.41
CA PHE A 614 -3.41 -2.49 -25.12
C PHE A 614 -2.63 -2.07 -23.86
N HIS A 615 -2.46 -2.98 -22.91
CA HIS A 615 -1.76 -2.74 -21.65
C HIS A 615 -0.54 -3.67 -21.54
N TRP A 616 0.66 -3.09 -21.41
CA TRP A 616 1.88 -3.83 -21.10
C TRP A 616 1.93 -4.09 -19.59
N CYS A 617 1.27 -5.14 -19.13
CA CYS A 617 1.35 -5.50 -17.71
C CYS A 617 2.73 -6.10 -17.36
N HIS A 618 3.02 -6.37 -16.07
CA HIS A 618 4.04 -7.31 -15.55
C HIS A 618 5.48 -7.40 -16.13
N ARG A 619 5.94 -6.42 -16.94
CA ARG A 619 7.32 -6.37 -17.47
C ARG A 619 8.23 -5.32 -16.78
N PRO A 620 9.56 -5.52 -16.80
CA PRO A 620 10.53 -4.48 -16.45
C PRO A 620 10.27 -3.19 -17.24
N ILE A 621 10.38 -2.06 -16.54
CA ILE A 621 10.11 -0.72 -17.07
C ILE A 621 10.89 -0.45 -18.36
N GLU A 622 12.17 -0.84 -18.41
CA GLU A 622 13.07 -0.58 -19.55
C GLU A 622 12.63 -1.32 -20.82
N LEU A 623 12.00 -2.49 -20.66
CA LEU A 623 11.49 -3.27 -21.78
C LEU A 623 10.17 -2.70 -22.31
N LYS A 624 9.29 -2.25 -21.41
CA LYS A 624 8.02 -1.60 -21.78
C LYS A 624 8.28 -0.29 -22.50
N GLU A 625 9.18 0.51 -21.94
CA GLU A 625 9.53 1.84 -22.43
C GLU A 625 9.90 1.82 -23.91
N LYS A 626 10.79 0.92 -24.31
CA LYS A 626 11.21 0.78 -25.72
C LYS A 626 10.02 0.46 -26.64
N GLU A 627 9.15 -0.44 -26.24
CA GLU A 627 8.02 -0.87 -27.07
C GLU A 627 6.93 0.19 -27.16
N ILE A 628 6.68 0.90 -26.07
CA ILE A 628 5.75 2.03 -26.02
C ILE A 628 6.24 3.16 -26.91
N ASN A 629 7.53 3.49 -26.86
CA ASN A 629 8.11 4.49 -27.77
C ASN A 629 7.95 4.09 -29.22
N ILE A 630 8.23 2.84 -29.57
CA ILE A 630 8.03 2.34 -30.93
C ILE A 630 6.54 2.41 -31.34
N ALA A 631 5.62 2.20 -30.40
CA ALA A 631 4.18 2.36 -30.66
C ALA A 631 3.80 3.80 -31.00
N TYR A 632 4.30 4.76 -30.22
CA TYR A 632 4.10 6.17 -30.51
C TYR A 632 4.82 6.61 -31.78
N ASP A 633 6.07 6.19 -32.02
CA ASP A 633 6.84 6.54 -33.24
C ASP A 633 6.12 6.04 -34.49
N ALA A 634 5.63 4.79 -34.47
CA ALA A 634 4.88 4.23 -35.58
C ALA A 634 3.55 4.95 -35.80
N HIS A 635 2.85 5.34 -34.73
CA HIS A 635 1.62 6.10 -34.83
C HIS A 635 1.86 7.50 -35.40
N GLU A 636 2.84 8.23 -34.87
CA GLU A 636 3.21 9.58 -35.30
C GLU A 636 3.62 9.58 -36.79
N ALA A 637 4.47 8.65 -37.22
CA ALA A 637 4.86 8.53 -38.63
C ALA A 637 3.67 8.25 -39.57
N LEU A 638 2.63 7.57 -39.09
CA LEU A 638 1.44 7.27 -39.89
C LEU A 638 0.42 8.39 -39.90
N LEU A 639 0.36 9.20 -38.84
CA LEU A 639 -0.47 10.40 -38.80
C LEU A 639 -0.07 11.39 -39.90
N ASP A 640 1.23 11.55 -40.14
CA ASP A 640 1.76 12.39 -41.22
C ASP A 640 1.28 11.95 -42.62
N HIS A 641 0.82 10.70 -42.73
CA HIS A 641 0.31 10.10 -43.96
C HIS A 641 -1.19 9.77 -43.91
N ASN A 642 -1.90 10.19 -42.86
CA ASN A 642 -3.33 9.93 -42.64
C ASN A 642 -3.68 8.42 -42.71
N LEU A 643 -2.77 7.57 -42.23
CA LEU A 643 -2.93 6.11 -42.22
C LEU A 643 -3.51 5.62 -40.87
N PRO A 644 -4.28 4.51 -40.86
CA PRO A 644 -4.94 4.04 -39.65
C PRO A 644 -3.94 3.46 -38.64
N VAL A 645 -4.22 3.66 -37.35
CA VAL A 645 -3.40 3.14 -36.22
C VAL A 645 -3.18 1.62 -36.28
N SER A 646 -4.13 0.87 -36.82
CA SER A 646 -3.99 -0.59 -37.01
C SER A 646 -2.83 -0.97 -37.93
N LEU A 647 -2.46 -0.10 -38.88
CA LEU A 647 -1.28 -0.29 -39.72
C LEU A 647 0.01 -0.06 -38.92
N ALA A 648 0.01 0.87 -37.95
CA ALA A 648 1.13 1.12 -37.03
C ALA A 648 1.49 -0.16 -36.30
N VAL A 649 0.48 -0.76 -35.68
CA VAL A 649 0.60 -2.00 -34.92
C VAL A 649 1.11 -3.14 -35.81
N SER A 650 0.65 -3.22 -37.05
CA SER A 650 1.10 -4.24 -38.01
C SER A 650 2.58 -4.06 -38.40
N VAL A 651 3.02 -2.82 -38.62
CA VAL A 651 4.43 -2.49 -38.92
C VAL A 651 5.32 -2.82 -37.73
N MET A 652 4.91 -2.46 -36.51
CA MET A 652 5.65 -2.78 -35.28
C MET A 652 5.80 -4.29 -35.07
N ALA A 653 4.73 -5.06 -35.27
CA ALA A 653 4.74 -6.51 -35.12
C ALA A 653 5.73 -7.18 -36.09
N GLY A 654 5.90 -6.61 -37.29
CA GLY A 654 6.91 -7.04 -38.26
C GLY A 654 8.33 -6.64 -37.87
N ALA A 655 8.52 -5.43 -37.33
CA ALA A 655 9.84 -4.90 -36.97
C ALA A 655 10.45 -5.53 -35.70
N MET A 656 9.63 -6.10 -34.82
CA MET A 656 10.07 -6.60 -33.52
C MET A 656 9.70 -8.07 -33.29
N PRO A 657 10.46 -9.05 -33.84
CA PRO A 657 10.05 -10.45 -33.85
C PRO A 657 9.95 -11.15 -32.48
N ARG A 658 10.34 -10.49 -31.37
CA ARG A 658 10.40 -11.04 -29.99
C ARG A 658 9.71 -10.16 -28.93
N THR A 659 8.63 -9.47 -29.27
CA THR A 659 7.87 -8.61 -28.32
C THR A 659 6.50 -9.21 -27.99
N PRO A 660 5.83 -8.80 -26.88
CA PRO A 660 4.44 -9.13 -26.59
C PRO A 660 3.50 -8.88 -27.76
N TRP A 661 3.71 -7.80 -28.52
CA TRP A 661 3.00 -7.58 -29.78
C TRP A 661 3.26 -8.70 -30.80
N ALA A 662 4.51 -9.10 -31.02
CA ALA A 662 4.79 -10.24 -31.88
C ALA A 662 4.22 -11.56 -31.33
N TYR A 663 4.20 -11.78 -30.01
CA TYR A 663 3.55 -12.95 -29.40
C TYR A 663 2.03 -12.94 -29.58
N ALA A 664 1.41 -11.77 -29.37
CA ALA A 664 0.02 -11.47 -29.64
C ALA A 664 -0.37 -11.71 -31.10
N PHE A 665 0.54 -11.55 -32.06
CA PHE A 665 0.25 -11.84 -33.47
C PHE A 665 0.70 -13.23 -33.96
N LYS A 666 1.75 -13.84 -33.38
CA LYS A 666 2.37 -15.07 -33.91
C LYS A 666 1.80 -16.38 -33.37
N PHE A 667 1.12 -16.39 -32.22
CA PHE A 667 0.72 -17.64 -31.54
C PHE A 667 -0.73 -18.09 -31.72
N ARG A 668 -1.41 -17.66 -32.80
CA ARG A 668 -2.80 -18.04 -33.11
C ARG A 668 -3.06 -19.56 -33.15
N VAL A 669 -2.08 -20.38 -33.55
CA VAL A 669 -2.28 -21.83 -33.76
C VAL A 669 -2.00 -22.68 -32.52
N VAL A 670 -1.03 -22.27 -31.68
CA VAL A 670 -0.67 -23.01 -30.46
C VAL A 670 -1.59 -22.60 -29.30
N LEU A 671 -2.00 -21.32 -29.23
CA LEU A 671 -2.94 -20.84 -28.21
C LEU A 671 -4.35 -21.44 -28.42
N ASP A 672 -4.82 -21.59 -29.65
CA ASP A 672 -6.10 -22.28 -29.94
C ASP A 672 -6.09 -23.77 -29.54
N GLN A 673 -4.92 -24.42 -29.53
CA GLN A 673 -4.74 -25.78 -29.04
C GLN A 673 -4.57 -25.86 -27.50
N TYR A 674 -4.05 -24.80 -26.89
CA TYR A 674 -3.85 -24.71 -25.43
C TYR A 674 -5.15 -24.28 -24.71
N ILE A 675 -5.88 -23.30 -25.25
CA ILE A 675 -7.19 -22.82 -24.76
C ILE A 675 -8.26 -23.91 -24.88
N LYS A 676 -8.21 -24.78 -25.90
CA LYS A 676 -9.08 -25.96 -25.98
C LYS A 676 -8.76 -27.05 -24.96
N LYS A 677 -7.58 -27.00 -24.33
CA LYS A 677 -7.10 -28.00 -23.36
C LYS A 677 -7.17 -27.53 -21.92
N LEU A 678 -7.16 -26.22 -21.66
CA LEU A 678 -7.47 -25.68 -20.34
C LEU A 678 -8.97 -25.85 -20.10
N SER A 679 -9.31 -26.62 -19.07
CA SER A 679 -10.61 -26.57 -18.41
C SER A 679 -10.95 -25.12 -18.02
N ASP A 680 -12.19 -24.86 -17.60
CA ASP A 680 -12.63 -23.58 -17.01
C ASP A 680 -11.82 -23.13 -15.76
N GLU A 681 -10.73 -23.82 -15.41
CA GLU A 681 -9.86 -23.51 -14.28
C GLU A 681 -8.73 -22.58 -14.73
N ARG A 682 -9.02 -21.28 -14.75
CA ARG A 682 -7.97 -20.23 -14.78
C ARG A 682 -7.17 -20.27 -13.47
N GLU A 683 -5.87 -19.93 -13.54
CA GLU A 683 -5.05 -19.82 -12.34
C GLU A 683 -5.56 -18.70 -11.41
N ALA A 684 -5.39 -18.91 -10.10
CA ALA A 684 -5.64 -17.86 -9.13
C ALA A 684 -4.56 -16.77 -9.28
N CYS A 685 -4.96 -15.50 -9.11
CA CYS A 685 -4.00 -14.40 -9.25
C CYS A 685 -2.95 -14.40 -8.15
N TRP A 686 -1.71 -14.07 -8.56
CA TRP A 686 -0.51 -14.02 -7.73
C TRP A 686 -0.34 -12.64 -7.07
#